data_AF-A0A848AWN6-F1
#
_entry.id   AF-A0A848AWN6-F1
#
_cell.length_a   1.000
_cell.length_b   1.000
_cell.length_c   1.000
_cell.angle_alpha   90.00
_cell.angle_beta   90.00
_cell.angle_gamma   90.00
#
_symmetry.space_group_name_H-M   'P 1'
#
loop_
_entity.id
_entity.type
_entity.pdbx_description
1 polymer ?
#
loop_
_entity_poly.entity_id
_entity_poly.type
_entity_poly.pdbx_seq_one_letter_code
_entity_poly.pdbx_strand_id
1 'polypeptide(L)'
;MKKRLLARRENDSAKSRTVPEALLKWALLLLVLILGWPTVMRAESGQMRTLLRKPCPPPVCEIQGTVNPLLFNAFYHPDHHVVWADTGKLDMQLDTSSVSWNPEALTIASWVLPRQCNEGESYRMLAFKSMRGELPGHVDFKFGFKELVPEFGFKDRQGVWHGILRNAGHLRIPGQKPILLQHCRQLRPDHWNFVAAVFDRGRVSLYLDGKLVASGNTGVRELFFSDAPFRVGYGEGANGEKSSCLEGLIDRLSVYTVALTDDQIMQLYDRFAPSYPKEKVTLISSREMHRTEYDPKFQRKLELVRQYEKHLPASDLSVRSPAMSVMEHAGRPMLCRDGVLESGMCMMPYPGNDNRDLFNSSRDFAAAGVDYYTETLFTWMQWGHNCVNWWLGPGQYDFAKVEERLRVMIAANPKARLILRLKLNMPNWWRKRYPEEMAMTSSGWRAEQPSLTSKRWLKDICRMVGDLVRHLEQTDIAPHIVGYVPAGGLSSEWLWWGAPQGMIDYSSSNVTAFRDYLRKIYPDTAALRKAWNDPQVTFQNAMIPPPKVRAAGEDGYFRDALSARWEIDYRHFLSIATSRALLQVARTIHENSASRKLVGAFYGYSTQLAGTGALWNNGHNNLVEVLNSPDIDFFCSPTVYDRRRGGEEGDYQNRYIASLRLHGKLYWDEADMRTHLHAGTEHYRTATPKETSAVNWRTFGSSLIQGVNVWWFLIADNAGFHSERIMNEIAQMSKLDRELLDVSKESAAEIAVFCDEKSMLYVSSKGAGREKEYIPKTHTELRRVGAPFDFYMLSDISNAKLRNYKLYIFLNVWHVTPEMREAIHRKLAEKYSAAIWVYAPGYLSPSGNSVETMRELTGFTFRKFKTTEALPLHPVKATTVQAGGRFSLSGRKYEFNPGFAVSSPDAKIWAELGGEPVVAERETPSGRSFYSLIPLSAEWIREVCRAMKIHLYCDSGDVLQANRNFLMLHATSAGTKRIILPSRCDVRNLIDGSLIADVDTITVELASGDTVIYQLIQKEIQ
;
A
#
# COMPACT_ATOMS: atom_id res chain seq x y z
N MET A 1 -39.70 36.44 38.88
CA MET A 1 -40.43 37.61 39.44
C MET A 1 -41.77 37.75 38.71
N LYS A 2 -42.93 37.77 39.40
CA LYS A 2 -44.34 37.84 38.89
C LYS A 2 -44.75 36.78 37.81
N LYS A 3 -45.63 35.79 38.11
CA LYS A 3 -47.13 35.78 38.12
C LYS A 3 -47.75 36.05 36.72
N ARG A 4 -48.73 35.28 36.19
CA ARG A 4 -50.02 34.74 36.74
C ARG A 4 -50.53 33.51 35.90
N LEU A 5 -51.53 32.67 36.23
CA LEU A 5 -52.30 32.27 37.45
C LEU A 5 -53.23 31.06 37.13
N LEU A 6 -53.47 30.14 38.10
CA LEU A 6 -54.73 29.38 38.40
C LEU A 6 -55.36 28.40 37.35
N ALA A 7 -56.03 27.28 37.70
CA ALA A 7 -56.16 26.55 38.98
C ALA A 7 -56.83 25.15 38.87
N ARG A 8 -56.75 24.38 40.00
CA ARG A 8 -57.61 23.28 40.52
C ARG A 8 -57.22 21.80 40.26
N ARG A 9 -56.70 21.18 41.35
CA ARG A 9 -57.09 19.87 41.97
C ARG A 9 -56.89 18.59 41.16
N GLU A 10 -56.11 17.55 41.55
CA GLU A 10 -55.51 17.10 42.84
C GLU A 10 -56.47 16.71 44.00
N ASN A 11 -56.14 15.76 44.91
CA ASN A 11 -55.36 14.49 44.87
C ASN A 11 -55.42 13.83 46.28
N ASP A 12 -55.15 12.52 46.43
CA ASP A 12 -54.92 11.82 47.73
C ASP A 12 -54.06 10.54 47.45
N SER A 13 -52.88 10.30 48.04
CA SER A 13 -52.51 9.85 49.42
C SER A 13 -52.65 8.32 49.63
N ALA A 14 -51.84 7.55 50.40
CA ALA A 14 -50.61 7.81 51.19
C ALA A 14 -49.68 6.54 51.26
N LYS A 15 -48.72 6.47 52.21
CA LYS A 15 -47.60 5.48 52.29
C LYS A 15 -47.85 4.24 53.19
N SER A 16 -47.16 3.11 52.95
CA SER A 16 -46.39 2.32 53.98
C SER A 16 -45.61 1.11 53.37
N ARG A 17 -45.03 0.20 54.19
CA ARG A 17 -44.08 -0.90 53.83
C ARG A 17 -44.46 -2.24 54.52
N THR A 18 -44.22 -3.40 53.89
CA THR A 18 -43.73 -4.68 54.50
C THR A 18 -43.40 -5.77 53.42
N VAL A 19 -42.84 -6.91 53.84
CA VAL A 19 -42.21 -8.02 53.06
C VAL A 19 -42.26 -9.32 53.93
N PRO A 20 -42.16 -10.58 53.44
CA PRO A 20 -42.64 -11.26 52.20
C PRO A 20 -43.58 -12.47 52.49
N GLU A 21 -44.04 -13.18 51.46
CA GLU A 21 -44.62 -14.55 51.61
C GLU A 21 -43.74 -15.64 50.97
N ALA A 22 -43.49 -16.73 51.71
CA ALA A 22 -42.74 -17.90 51.25
C ALA A 22 -43.28 -19.25 51.77
N LEU A 23 -44.53 -19.28 52.27
CA LEU A 23 -45.03 -20.37 53.13
C LEU A 23 -46.14 -21.27 52.54
N LEU A 24 -46.65 -20.99 51.34
CA LEU A 24 -47.79 -21.74 50.76
C LEU A 24 -47.41 -22.92 49.84
N LYS A 25 -46.15 -23.40 49.85
CA LYS A 25 -45.64 -24.43 48.92
C LYS A 25 -45.58 -25.87 49.45
N TRP A 26 -45.98 -26.13 50.69
CA TRP A 26 -45.81 -27.45 51.33
C TRP A 26 -47.08 -28.31 51.50
N ALA A 27 -48.27 -27.78 51.19
CA ALA A 27 -49.54 -28.44 51.56
C ALA A 27 -50.13 -29.42 50.53
N LEU A 28 -49.76 -29.36 49.24
CA LEU A 28 -50.47 -30.09 48.17
C LEU A 28 -49.78 -31.37 47.66
N LEU A 29 -48.63 -31.76 48.23
CA LEU A 29 -47.82 -32.88 47.71
C LEU A 29 -48.32 -34.28 48.14
N LEU A 30 -49.38 -34.37 48.96
CA LEU A 30 -49.70 -35.58 49.73
C LEU A 30 -50.87 -36.43 49.19
N LEU A 31 -51.58 -35.99 48.15
CA LEU A 31 -52.96 -36.46 47.87
C LEU A 31 -53.17 -37.16 46.51
N VAL A 32 -52.10 -37.52 45.79
CA VAL A 32 -52.18 -38.17 44.44
C VAL A 32 -51.50 -39.55 44.42
N LEU A 33 -51.16 -40.11 45.59
CA LEU A 33 -50.42 -41.37 45.73
C LEU A 33 -51.33 -42.61 45.94
N ILE A 34 -52.65 -42.48 45.76
CA ILE A 34 -53.65 -43.45 46.26
C ILE A 34 -54.69 -43.76 45.17
N LEU A 35 -54.60 -44.97 44.59
CA LEU A 35 -55.59 -45.63 43.69
C LEU A 35 -55.80 -44.93 42.31
N GLY A 36 -56.18 -45.59 41.21
CA GLY A 36 -56.35 -47.01 40.87
C GLY A 36 -57.12 -47.16 39.54
N TRP A 37 -56.59 -47.89 38.53
CA TRP A 37 -57.24 -48.06 37.20
C TRP A 37 -58.34 -49.16 37.22
N PRO A 38 -59.45 -49.02 36.45
CA PRO A 38 -59.47 -49.56 35.07
C PRO A 38 -60.36 -48.83 34.01
N THR A 39 -60.24 -49.31 32.76
CA THR A 39 -61.02 -49.10 31.51
C THR A 39 -62.56 -49.09 31.63
N VAL A 40 -63.39 -48.61 30.67
CA VAL A 40 -63.29 -48.52 29.18
C VAL A 40 -64.14 -47.34 28.59
N MET A 41 -64.03 -47.09 27.28
CA MET A 41 -64.99 -46.42 26.33
C MET A 41 -64.88 -44.92 25.98
N ARG A 42 -64.03 -44.66 24.97
CA ARG A 42 -64.24 -43.78 23.78
C ARG A 42 -64.63 -42.29 23.91
N ALA A 43 -63.68 -41.49 23.41
CA ALA A 43 -63.87 -40.44 22.38
C ALA A 43 -64.37 -39.04 22.77
N GLU A 44 -63.43 -38.21 23.25
CA GLU A 44 -63.15 -36.91 22.62
C GLU A 44 -61.69 -36.49 22.88
N SER A 45 -60.84 -36.44 21.85
CA SER A 45 -59.38 -36.29 22.00
C SER A 45 -58.96 -34.81 22.01
N GLY A 46 -59.38 -34.08 23.05
CA GLY A 46 -59.24 -32.62 23.16
C GLY A 46 -57.92 -32.06 23.72
N GLN A 47 -57.03 -32.88 24.30
CA GLN A 47 -55.77 -32.40 24.90
C GLN A 47 -54.65 -33.45 24.94
N MET A 48 -53.80 -33.51 23.89
CA MET A 48 -52.39 -33.92 24.05
C MET A 48 -51.55 -33.57 22.81
N ARG A 49 -50.85 -32.43 22.85
CA ARG A 49 -49.65 -32.17 22.03
C ARG A 49 -48.83 -31.01 22.59
N THR A 50 -48.21 -31.24 23.74
CA THR A 50 -47.01 -30.50 24.16
C THR A 50 -45.92 -30.83 23.14
N LEU A 51 -45.84 -30.04 22.07
CA LEU A 51 -44.91 -30.29 20.98
C LEU A 51 -43.48 -30.27 21.52
N LEU A 52 -42.76 -31.36 21.31
CA LEU A 52 -41.31 -31.44 21.49
C LEU A 52 -40.67 -30.47 20.50
N ARG A 53 -40.52 -29.20 20.91
CA ARG A 53 -39.74 -28.19 20.19
C ARG A 53 -38.35 -28.78 19.99
N LYS A 54 -38.01 -29.08 18.73
CA LYS A 54 -36.66 -29.55 18.40
C LYS A 54 -35.68 -28.46 18.87
N PRO A 55 -34.64 -28.81 19.66
CA PRO A 55 -33.66 -27.83 20.08
C PRO A 55 -33.00 -27.19 18.86
N CYS A 56 -32.55 -25.95 18.99
CA CYS A 56 -31.66 -25.37 17.99
C CYS A 56 -30.37 -26.20 17.93
N PRO A 57 -29.90 -26.66 16.76
CA PRO A 57 -28.58 -27.26 16.62
C PRO A 57 -27.49 -26.24 16.98
N PRO A 58 -26.26 -26.69 17.30
CA PRO A 58 -25.13 -25.77 17.43
C PRO A 58 -24.79 -25.12 16.07
N PRO A 59 -24.27 -23.89 16.06
CA PRO A 59 -23.71 -23.28 14.85
C PRO A 59 -22.37 -23.94 14.46
N VAL A 60 -21.98 -23.81 13.20
CA VAL A 60 -20.66 -24.20 12.69
C VAL A 60 -19.59 -23.15 13.00
N CYS A 61 -19.99 -21.88 13.14
CA CYS A 61 -19.15 -20.77 13.60
C CYS A 61 -19.98 -19.84 14.48
N GLU A 62 -19.44 -19.37 15.62
CA GLU A 62 -20.05 -18.32 16.44
C GLU A 62 -18.98 -17.36 16.95
N ILE A 63 -19.14 -16.07 16.64
CA ILE A 63 -18.29 -14.99 17.19
C ILE A 63 -19.02 -14.26 18.32
N GLN A 64 -18.35 -14.13 19.46
CA GLN A 64 -18.84 -13.49 20.69
C GLN A 64 -17.66 -13.00 21.53
N GLY A 65 -17.88 -12.00 22.38
CA GLY A 65 -16.90 -11.51 23.36
C GLY A 65 -15.76 -10.65 22.81
N THR A 66 -14.69 -10.50 23.59
CA THR A 66 -13.57 -9.54 23.39
C THR A 66 -12.45 -10.02 22.47
N VAL A 67 -12.31 -11.34 22.29
CA VAL A 67 -11.34 -11.98 21.39
C VAL A 67 -12.00 -13.27 20.91
N ASN A 68 -11.96 -13.53 19.61
CA ASN A 68 -12.48 -14.78 19.05
C ASN A 68 -11.49 -15.35 18.01
N PRO A 69 -11.04 -16.62 18.16
CA PRO A 69 -10.01 -17.19 17.30
C PRO A 69 -10.47 -17.40 15.85
N LEU A 70 -11.77 -17.34 15.56
CA LEU A 70 -12.32 -17.44 14.21
C LEU A 70 -12.40 -16.09 13.48
N LEU A 71 -12.00 -14.97 14.08
CA LEU A 71 -12.18 -13.64 13.47
C LEU A 71 -10.84 -12.90 13.27
N PHE A 72 -10.34 -12.94 12.04
CA PHE A 72 -9.13 -12.23 11.63
C PHE A 72 -9.36 -10.73 11.51
N ASN A 73 -8.33 -9.95 11.85
CA ASN A 73 -8.34 -8.48 11.85
C ASN A 73 -9.52 -7.86 12.64
N ALA A 74 -10.01 -8.56 13.66
CA ALA A 74 -11.14 -8.14 14.47
C ALA A 74 -10.87 -6.83 15.24
N PHE A 75 -11.89 -5.99 15.36
CA PHE A 75 -11.90 -4.84 16.25
C PHE A 75 -13.04 -4.98 17.24
N TYR A 76 -12.79 -4.59 18.49
CA TYR A 76 -13.72 -4.73 19.60
C TYR A 76 -13.92 -3.38 20.28
N HIS A 77 -15.15 -3.08 20.69
CA HIS A 77 -15.45 -1.81 21.36
C HIS A 77 -14.94 -1.86 22.82
N PRO A 78 -14.16 -0.86 23.28
CA PRO A 78 -13.52 -0.89 24.59
C PRO A 78 -14.52 -1.13 25.72
N ASP A 79 -15.61 -0.38 25.76
CA ASP A 79 -16.59 -0.39 26.86
C ASP A 79 -17.73 -1.41 26.71
N HIS A 80 -17.82 -2.08 25.56
CA HIS A 80 -18.93 -3.01 25.25
C HIS A 80 -18.48 -4.45 25.02
N HIS A 81 -17.18 -4.71 24.91
CA HIS A 81 -16.60 -6.06 24.94
C HIS A 81 -17.12 -7.02 23.84
N VAL A 82 -17.51 -6.45 22.70
CA VAL A 82 -18.09 -7.12 21.51
C VAL A 82 -17.49 -6.53 20.24
N VAL A 83 -17.69 -7.20 19.10
CA VAL A 83 -17.11 -6.80 17.80
C VAL A 83 -17.67 -5.45 17.36
N TRP A 84 -16.80 -4.59 16.81
CA TRP A 84 -17.11 -3.22 16.41
C TRP A 84 -16.81 -3.01 14.92
N ALA A 85 -17.86 -2.77 14.14
CA ALA A 85 -17.76 -2.39 12.74
C ALA A 85 -17.83 -0.86 12.62
N ASP A 86 -16.71 -0.24 12.25
CA ASP A 86 -16.50 1.21 12.18
C ASP A 86 -15.84 1.58 10.84
N THR A 87 -16.20 2.72 10.27
CA THR A 87 -15.73 3.12 8.92
C THR A 87 -14.22 3.28 8.80
N GLY A 88 -13.47 3.39 9.89
CA GLY A 88 -12.01 3.36 9.86
C GLY A 88 -11.39 1.96 9.70
N LYS A 89 -12.10 0.87 10.03
CA LYS A 89 -11.48 -0.44 10.35
C LYS A 89 -11.93 -1.59 9.45
N LEU A 90 -11.71 -1.38 8.15
CA LEU A 90 -12.18 -2.24 7.07
C LEU A 90 -11.43 -3.60 7.01
N ASP A 91 -12.19 -4.70 6.84
CA ASP A 91 -11.75 -6.10 6.54
C ASP A 91 -11.58 -7.07 7.72
N MET A 92 -12.55 -7.10 8.64
CA MET A 92 -12.73 -8.23 9.56
C MET A 92 -13.20 -9.46 8.77
N GLN A 93 -12.52 -10.61 8.91
CA GLN A 93 -12.81 -11.84 8.16
C GLN A 93 -13.03 -13.04 9.08
N LEU A 94 -14.09 -13.81 8.83
CA LEU A 94 -14.42 -15.03 9.56
C LEU A 94 -13.68 -16.22 8.93
N ASP A 95 -12.97 -17.00 9.74
CA ASP A 95 -12.42 -18.29 9.31
C ASP A 95 -13.57 -19.27 9.08
N THR A 96 -13.75 -19.66 7.82
CA THR A 96 -14.67 -20.71 7.40
C THR A 96 -13.95 -21.85 6.68
N SER A 97 -12.63 -21.98 6.85
CA SER A 97 -11.81 -23.01 6.18
C SER A 97 -12.13 -24.45 6.64
N SER A 98 -12.75 -24.59 7.80
CA SER A 98 -13.24 -25.86 8.36
C SER A 98 -14.73 -26.12 8.10
N VAL A 99 -15.45 -25.20 7.42
CA VAL A 99 -16.90 -25.28 7.25
C VAL A 99 -17.27 -26.14 6.05
N SER A 100 -17.94 -27.26 6.32
CA SER A 100 -18.60 -28.07 5.30
C SER A 100 -19.93 -27.42 4.88
N TRP A 101 -19.88 -26.57 3.85
CA TRP A 101 -21.03 -25.81 3.34
C TRP A 101 -22.12 -26.70 2.73
N ASN A 102 -23.37 -26.32 2.94
CA ASN A 102 -24.55 -26.98 2.38
C ASN A 102 -25.21 -26.06 1.32
N PRO A 103 -25.19 -26.40 0.03
CA PRO A 103 -25.75 -25.55 -1.01
C PRO A 103 -27.27 -25.38 -0.88
N GLU A 104 -28.00 -26.36 -0.34
CA GLU A 104 -29.46 -26.29 -0.20
C GLU A 104 -29.93 -25.51 1.05
N ALA A 105 -29.06 -25.25 2.05
CA ALA A 105 -29.49 -24.59 3.29
C ALA A 105 -28.39 -23.80 4.03
N LEU A 106 -28.76 -22.59 4.46
CA LEU A 106 -27.90 -21.67 5.23
C LEU A 106 -28.76 -20.89 6.23
N THR A 107 -28.28 -20.72 7.47
CA THR A 107 -28.81 -19.72 8.40
C THR A 107 -27.67 -18.85 8.91
N ILE A 108 -27.89 -17.54 8.98
CA ILE A 108 -27.02 -16.58 9.67
C ILE A 108 -27.90 -15.80 10.64
N ALA A 109 -27.53 -15.79 11.93
CA ALA A 109 -28.21 -15.02 12.98
C ALA A 109 -27.21 -14.16 13.75
N SER A 110 -27.61 -13.02 14.29
CA SER A 110 -26.75 -12.13 15.09
C SER A 110 -27.55 -11.19 15.98
N TRP A 111 -26.94 -10.73 17.07
CA TRP A 111 -27.31 -9.48 17.72
C TRP A 111 -26.49 -8.34 17.11
N VAL A 112 -27.15 -7.23 16.78
CA VAL A 112 -26.52 -6.04 16.16
C VAL A 112 -27.03 -4.74 16.76
N LEU A 113 -26.13 -3.77 16.87
CA LEU A 113 -26.41 -2.43 17.37
C LEU A 113 -25.98 -1.38 16.33
N PRO A 114 -26.82 -1.07 15.32
CA PRO A 114 -26.49 -0.08 14.30
C PRO A 114 -26.56 1.34 14.89
N ARG A 115 -25.48 2.10 14.80
CA ARG A 115 -25.39 3.51 15.20
C ARG A 115 -26.27 4.40 14.32
N GLN A 116 -26.97 5.37 14.90
CA GLN A 116 -27.62 6.44 14.15
C GLN A 116 -26.58 7.26 13.38
N CYS A 117 -26.73 7.33 12.05
CA CYS A 117 -25.91 8.19 11.19
C CYS A 117 -26.82 9.14 10.40
N ASN A 118 -26.26 10.27 9.94
CA ASN A 118 -27.01 11.27 9.18
C ASN A 118 -27.18 10.89 7.69
N GLU A 119 -26.39 9.92 7.21
CA GLU A 119 -26.48 9.38 5.84
C GLU A 119 -27.61 8.36 5.73
N GLY A 120 -28.85 8.88 5.62
CA GLY A 120 -30.09 8.11 5.57
C GLY A 120 -30.24 7.12 4.40
N GLU A 121 -29.28 7.09 3.47
CA GLU A 121 -29.26 6.18 2.32
C GLU A 121 -28.10 5.16 2.34
N SER A 122 -27.38 5.03 3.45
CA SER A 122 -26.28 4.06 3.58
C SER A 122 -26.75 2.59 3.46
N TYR A 123 -26.00 1.77 2.72
CA TYR A 123 -26.02 0.31 2.86
C TYR A 123 -25.11 -0.09 4.02
N ARG A 124 -25.53 -1.07 4.82
CA ARG A 124 -24.86 -1.55 6.03
C ARG A 124 -24.80 -3.07 6.04
N MET A 125 -23.62 -3.68 5.99
CA MET A 125 -23.48 -5.13 5.84
C MET A 125 -23.10 -5.81 7.15
N LEU A 126 -23.76 -6.93 7.47
CA LEU A 126 -23.43 -7.79 8.61
C LEU A 126 -22.49 -8.92 8.18
N ALA A 127 -22.81 -9.60 7.08
CA ALA A 127 -22.02 -10.70 6.52
C ALA A 127 -21.98 -10.60 4.99
N PHE A 128 -20.79 -10.77 4.39
CA PHE A 128 -20.61 -10.64 2.94
C PHE A 128 -19.48 -11.57 2.47
N LYS A 129 -19.79 -12.56 1.62
CA LYS A 129 -18.80 -13.55 1.14
C LYS A 129 -18.61 -13.40 -0.38
N SER A 130 -17.45 -12.88 -0.79
CA SER A 130 -17.20 -12.47 -2.18
C SER A 130 -15.75 -12.18 -2.53
N MET A 131 -15.46 -12.28 -3.83
CA MET A 131 -14.27 -11.70 -4.48
C MET A 131 -14.76 -10.88 -5.69
N ARG A 132 -15.42 -9.75 -5.42
CA ARG A 132 -16.11 -8.96 -6.45
C ARG A 132 -15.18 -8.12 -7.34
N GLY A 133 -13.94 -7.92 -6.89
CA GLY A 133 -12.89 -7.20 -7.64
C GLY A 133 -12.02 -8.08 -8.54
N GLU A 134 -12.22 -9.40 -8.55
CA GLU A 134 -11.57 -10.28 -9.50
C GLU A 134 -12.27 -10.27 -10.88
N LEU A 135 -11.68 -10.96 -11.85
CA LEU A 135 -12.24 -11.12 -13.19
C LEU A 135 -12.28 -12.63 -13.54
N PRO A 136 -13.45 -13.30 -13.52
CA PRO A 136 -14.79 -12.78 -13.21
C PRO A 136 -15.09 -12.67 -11.70
N GLY A 137 -15.51 -11.48 -11.26
CA GLY A 137 -15.85 -11.22 -9.86
C GLY A 137 -17.18 -11.84 -9.42
N HIS A 138 -17.19 -12.48 -8.25
CA HIS A 138 -18.32 -13.28 -7.76
C HIS A 138 -18.73 -12.89 -6.32
N VAL A 139 -19.98 -13.20 -5.96
CA VAL A 139 -20.57 -12.99 -4.63
C VAL A 139 -21.39 -14.21 -4.28
N ASP A 140 -20.94 -14.97 -3.29
CA ASP A 140 -21.64 -16.16 -2.77
C ASP A 140 -22.95 -15.73 -2.11
N PHE A 141 -22.87 -14.78 -1.15
CA PHE A 141 -24.02 -14.15 -0.52
C PHE A 141 -23.66 -12.82 0.17
N LYS A 142 -24.69 -12.03 0.46
CA LYS A 142 -24.69 -10.88 1.36
C LYS A 142 -25.89 -10.93 2.32
N PHE A 143 -25.67 -10.51 3.56
CA PHE A 143 -26.70 -10.24 4.56
C PHE A 143 -26.42 -8.87 5.17
N GLY A 144 -27.42 -7.99 5.13
CA GLY A 144 -27.27 -6.61 5.60
C GLY A 144 -28.56 -5.83 5.56
N PHE A 145 -28.42 -4.51 5.52
CA PHE A 145 -29.50 -3.55 5.70
C PHE A 145 -29.34 -2.36 4.73
N LYS A 146 -30.44 -1.84 4.22
CA LYS A 146 -30.53 -0.50 3.60
C LYS A 146 -31.66 0.24 4.30
N GLU A 147 -31.44 1.50 4.71
CA GLU A 147 -32.44 2.26 5.49
C GLU A 147 -32.91 1.48 6.73
N LEU A 148 -31.99 0.71 7.33
CA LEU A 148 -32.23 -0.23 8.44
C LEU A 148 -33.26 -1.36 8.16
N VAL A 149 -33.70 -1.56 6.92
CA VAL A 149 -34.50 -2.71 6.48
C VAL A 149 -33.58 -3.88 6.13
N PRO A 150 -33.78 -5.10 6.68
CA PRO A 150 -33.02 -6.29 6.30
C PRO A 150 -33.15 -6.69 4.82
N GLU A 151 -32.04 -7.09 4.21
CA GLU A 151 -31.99 -7.79 2.91
C GLU A 151 -31.00 -8.96 2.96
N PHE A 152 -31.31 -10.03 2.21
CA PHE A 152 -30.39 -11.15 1.96
C PHE A 152 -30.43 -11.51 0.48
N GLY A 153 -29.27 -11.65 -0.14
CA GLY A 153 -29.19 -12.05 -1.53
C GLY A 153 -27.85 -12.63 -1.93
N PHE A 154 -27.86 -13.33 -3.05
CA PHE A 154 -26.77 -14.15 -3.57
C PHE A 154 -26.71 -14.02 -5.09
N LYS A 155 -25.65 -14.56 -5.71
CA LYS A 155 -25.60 -14.73 -7.16
C LYS A 155 -25.69 -16.20 -7.55
N ASP A 156 -26.28 -16.45 -8.71
CA ASP A 156 -26.12 -17.74 -9.40
C ASP A 156 -24.76 -17.81 -10.14
N ARG A 157 -24.49 -18.96 -10.77
CA ARG A 157 -23.24 -19.19 -11.53
C ARG A 157 -23.12 -18.33 -12.80
N GLN A 158 -24.21 -17.66 -13.20
CA GLN A 158 -24.27 -16.71 -14.31
C GLN A 158 -24.09 -15.26 -13.82
N GLY A 159 -23.95 -15.05 -12.51
CA GLY A 159 -23.72 -13.76 -11.89
C GLY A 159 -24.99 -12.91 -11.72
N VAL A 160 -26.19 -13.48 -11.90
CA VAL A 160 -27.48 -12.80 -11.72
C VAL A 160 -27.83 -12.75 -10.23
N TRP A 161 -28.39 -11.62 -9.78
CA TRP A 161 -28.76 -11.41 -8.38
C TRP A 161 -30.11 -12.04 -8.02
N HIS A 162 -30.13 -12.82 -6.94
CA HIS A 162 -31.31 -13.46 -6.36
C HIS A 162 -31.44 -13.14 -4.87
N GLY A 163 -32.65 -13.31 -4.32
CA GLY A 163 -32.94 -13.13 -2.89
C GLY A 163 -34.03 -12.09 -2.61
N ILE A 164 -34.06 -11.59 -1.38
CA ILE A 164 -34.89 -10.45 -0.95
C ILE A 164 -33.98 -9.22 -0.93
N LEU A 165 -34.18 -8.31 -1.89
CA LEU A 165 -33.17 -7.34 -2.32
C LEU A 165 -33.74 -5.92 -2.49
N ARG A 166 -32.92 -4.90 -2.27
CA ARG A 166 -33.31 -3.50 -2.48
C ARG A 166 -33.22 -3.03 -3.94
N ASN A 167 -34.31 -2.49 -4.49
CA ASN A 167 -34.34 -1.76 -5.77
C ASN A 167 -35.04 -0.39 -5.62
N ALA A 168 -34.33 0.69 -5.96
CA ALA A 168 -34.70 2.07 -5.57
C ALA A 168 -35.03 2.15 -4.05
N GLY A 169 -36.00 2.97 -3.65
CA GLY A 169 -36.53 3.01 -2.29
C GLY A 169 -37.50 1.85 -1.94
N HIS A 170 -37.35 0.67 -2.56
CA HIS A 170 -38.23 -0.48 -2.36
C HIS A 170 -37.47 -1.77 -2.03
N LEU A 171 -38.05 -2.59 -1.17
CA LEU A 171 -37.72 -4.00 -1.00
C LEU A 171 -38.42 -4.82 -2.10
N ARG A 172 -37.68 -5.71 -2.77
CA ARG A 172 -38.19 -6.69 -3.72
C ARG A 172 -38.19 -8.06 -3.03
N ILE A 173 -39.37 -8.62 -2.81
CA ILE A 173 -39.56 -10.00 -2.35
C ILE A 173 -40.01 -10.83 -3.56
N PRO A 174 -39.36 -11.97 -3.88
CA PRO A 174 -39.76 -12.82 -5.00
C PRO A 174 -41.22 -13.26 -4.92
N GLY A 175 -41.93 -13.12 -6.04
CA GLY A 175 -43.37 -13.44 -6.14
C GLY A 175 -44.33 -12.38 -5.56
N GLN A 176 -43.84 -11.24 -5.06
CA GLN A 176 -44.67 -10.20 -4.43
C GLN A 176 -44.53 -8.82 -5.11
N LYS A 177 -45.48 -7.92 -4.83
CA LYS A 177 -45.35 -6.51 -5.23
C LYS A 177 -44.23 -5.82 -4.42
N PRO A 178 -43.51 -4.83 -5.00
CA PRO A 178 -42.47 -4.11 -4.28
C PRO A 178 -43.03 -3.32 -3.10
N ILE A 179 -42.33 -3.32 -1.97
CA ILE A 179 -42.75 -2.61 -0.74
C ILE A 179 -41.79 -1.43 -0.53
N LEU A 180 -42.31 -0.21 -0.31
CA LEU A 180 -41.47 0.94 0.05
C LEU A 180 -40.72 0.67 1.38
N LEU A 181 -39.45 1.04 1.46
CA LEU A 181 -38.59 0.72 2.61
C LEU A 181 -39.10 1.32 3.92
N GLN A 182 -39.71 2.52 3.88
CA GLN A 182 -40.41 3.14 5.02
C GLN A 182 -41.63 2.36 5.54
N HIS A 183 -42.17 1.40 4.78
CA HIS A 183 -43.27 0.52 5.19
C HIS A 183 -42.78 -0.88 5.58
N CYS A 184 -41.48 -1.15 5.43
CA CYS A 184 -40.87 -2.40 5.88
C CYS A 184 -40.51 -2.30 7.38
N ARG A 185 -40.37 -3.44 8.05
CA ARG A 185 -39.90 -3.46 9.43
C ARG A 185 -38.39 -3.16 9.48
N GLN A 186 -38.04 -2.06 10.14
CA GLN A 186 -36.66 -1.57 10.30
C GLN A 186 -36.05 -2.00 11.65
N LEU A 187 -34.73 -2.15 11.70
CA LEU A 187 -33.95 -2.16 12.94
C LEU A 187 -34.08 -0.80 13.65
N ARG A 188 -34.04 -0.79 14.98
CA ARG A 188 -33.94 0.42 15.78
C ARG A 188 -32.47 0.87 15.85
N PRO A 189 -32.12 2.09 15.40
CA PRO A 189 -30.78 2.62 15.58
C PRO A 189 -30.49 2.89 17.06
N ASP A 190 -29.22 2.84 17.45
CA ASP A 190 -28.71 3.03 18.81
C ASP A 190 -29.34 2.06 19.86
N HIS A 191 -29.86 0.92 19.42
CA HIS A 191 -30.42 -0.14 20.28
C HIS A 191 -29.96 -1.51 19.78
N TRP A 192 -29.93 -2.51 20.66
CA TRP A 192 -29.73 -3.89 20.25
C TRP A 192 -30.97 -4.44 19.52
N ASN A 193 -30.72 -5.11 18.41
CA ASN A 193 -31.71 -5.82 17.58
C ASN A 193 -31.21 -7.24 17.35
N PHE A 194 -32.10 -8.22 17.33
CA PHE A 194 -31.76 -9.57 16.88
C PHE A 194 -32.19 -9.76 15.43
N VAL A 195 -31.29 -10.23 14.57
CA VAL A 195 -31.52 -10.40 13.13
C VAL A 195 -31.19 -11.82 12.70
N ALA A 196 -31.95 -12.37 11.75
CA ALA A 196 -31.57 -13.60 11.08
C ALA A 196 -32.00 -13.64 9.61
N ALA A 197 -31.22 -14.36 8.80
CA ALA A 197 -31.55 -14.74 7.43
C ALA A 197 -31.45 -16.27 7.30
N VAL A 198 -32.47 -16.89 6.70
CA VAL A 198 -32.55 -18.33 6.44
C VAL A 198 -32.76 -18.56 4.95
N PHE A 199 -31.98 -19.48 4.37
CA PHE A 199 -32.17 -20.05 3.05
C PHE A 199 -32.57 -21.53 3.20
N ASP A 200 -33.68 -21.93 2.59
CA ASP A 200 -34.12 -23.33 2.43
C ASP A 200 -34.53 -23.56 0.98
N ARG A 201 -33.66 -24.20 0.18
CA ARG A 201 -33.93 -24.68 -1.19
C ARG A 201 -34.59 -23.63 -2.10
N GLY A 202 -34.06 -22.41 -2.05
CA GLY A 202 -34.54 -21.26 -2.82
C GLY A 202 -35.56 -20.36 -2.11
N ARG A 203 -36.14 -20.79 -0.99
CA ARG A 203 -36.86 -19.87 -0.09
C ARG A 203 -35.84 -19.06 0.72
N VAL A 204 -35.98 -17.74 0.69
CA VAL A 204 -35.29 -16.82 1.61
C VAL A 204 -36.31 -16.29 2.61
N SER A 205 -35.99 -16.37 3.91
CA SER A 205 -36.75 -15.80 5.03
C SER A 205 -35.87 -14.86 5.85
N LEU A 206 -36.42 -13.71 6.25
CA LEU A 206 -35.74 -12.69 7.06
C LEU A 206 -36.51 -12.46 8.37
N TYR A 207 -35.78 -12.31 9.46
CA TYR A 207 -36.33 -12.16 10.82
C TYR A 207 -35.72 -10.96 11.54
N LEU A 208 -36.54 -10.31 12.38
CA LEU A 208 -36.13 -9.26 13.32
C LEU A 208 -36.82 -9.50 14.68
N ASP A 209 -36.07 -9.40 15.77
CA ASP A 209 -36.55 -9.59 17.15
C ASP A 209 -37.37 -10.90 17.32
N GLY A 210 -36.83 -11.98 16.74
CA GLY A 210 -37.41 -13.34 16.71
C GLY A 210 -38.52 -13.56 15.67
N LYS A 211 -39.03 -12.51 15.03
CA LYS A 211 -40.24 -12.56 14.18
C LYS A 211 -39.92 -12.48 12.70
N LEU A 212 -40.60 -13.28 11.89
CA LEU A 212 -40.52 -13.23 10.42
C LEU A 212 -41.00 -11.86 9.91
N VAL A 213 -40.16 -11.17 9.12
CA VAL A 213 -40.48 -9.85 8.53
C VAL A 213 -40.59 -9.88 7.00
N ALA A 214 -39.98 -10.85 6.32
CA ALA A 214 -40.15 -11.08 4.89
C ALA A 214 -39.83 -12.54 4.52
N SER A 215 -40.52 -13.09 3.50
CA SER A 215 -40.23 -14.42 2.95
C SER A 215 -40.64 -14.50 1.48
N GLY A 216 -39.80 -15.09 0.63
CA GLY A 216 -40.08 -15.31 -0.80
C GLY A 216 -39.25 -16.45 -1.39
N ASN A 217 -39.72 -17.04 -2.50
CA ASN A 217 -39.02 -18.11 -3.22
C ASN A 217 -38.34 -17.54 -4.48
N THR A 218 -37.01 -17.63 -4.55
CA THR A 218 -36.19 -17.13 -5.67
C THR A 218 -36.27 -18.00 -6.92
N GLY A 219 -36.67 -19.27 -6.78
CA GLY A 219 -36.59 -20.29 -7.85
C GLY A 219 -35.21 -20.93 -7.99
N VAL A 220 -34.16 -20.41 -7.36
CA VAL A 220 -32.80 -20.97 -7.38
C VAL A 220 -32.58 -21.81 -6.12
N ARG A 221 -32.54 -23.14 -6.26
CA ARG A 221 -32.50 -24.08 -5.13
C ARG A 221 -31.19 -24.13 -4.34
N GLU A 222 -30.09 -23.72 -4.96
CA GLU A 222 -28.74 -23.89 -4.40
C GLU A 222 -28.01 -22.54 -4.31
N LEU A 223 -27.32 -22.30 -3.20
CA LEU A 223 -26.30 -21.26 -3.07
C LEU A 223 -24.99 -21.74 -3.69
N PHE A 224 -24.29 -20.82 -4.35
CA PHE A 224 -22.90 -21.05 -4.77
C PHE A 224 -21.96 -20.65 -3.63
N PHE A 225 -21.09 -21.57 -3.21
CA PHE A 225 -20.02 -21.32 -2.26
C PHE A 225 -18.66 -21.50 -2.97
N SER A 226 -17.79 -20.52 -2.80
CA SER A 226 -16.43 -20.46 -3.33
C SER A 226 -15.39 -20.43 -2.21
N ASP A 227 -14.11 -20.26 -2.54
CA ASP A 227 -13.05 -19.94 -1.57
C ASP A 227 -13.00 -18.45 -1.17
N ALA A 228 -14.01 -17.64 -1.58
CA ALA A 228 -14.08 -16.22 -1.25
C ALA A 228 -14.10 -15.92 0.26
N PRO A 229 -13.41 -14.87 0.74
CA PRO A 229 -13.40 -14.50 2.16
C PRO A 229 -14.79 -14.10 2.65
N PHE A 230 -15.18 -14.63 3.81
CA PHE A 230 -16.39 -14.22 4.55
C PHE A 230 -16.04 -12.97 5.37
N ARG A 231 -16.53 -11.80 4.98
CA ARG A 231 -16.36 -10.54 5.73
C ARG A 231 -17.50 -10.30 6.71
N VAL A 232 -17.15 -9.70 7.84
CA VAL A 232 -18.06 -9.34 8.93
C VAL A 232 -18.10 -7.82 9.08
N GLY A 233 -19.29 -7.23 9.15
CA GLY A 233 -19.47 -5.78 9.36
C GLY A 233 -19.20 -4.87 8.16
N TYR A 234 -18.82 -5.42 7.00
CA TYR A 234 -18.52 -4.70 5.76
C TYR A 234 -18.94 -5.52 4.53
N GLY A 235 -19.06 -4.88 3.37
CA GLY A 235 -19.26 -5.53 2.07
C GLY A 235 -18.29 -5.02 1.00
N GLU A 236 -18.55 -5.40 -0.25
CA GLU A 236 -17.80 -4.94 -1.42
C GLU A 236 -18.66 -4.11 -2.38
N GLY A 237 -18.10 -2.98 -2.81
CA GLY A 237 -18.61 -2.09 -3.85
C GLY A 237 -18.50 -2.70 -5.26
N ALA A 238 -18.54 -1.87 -6.30
CA ALA A 238 -18.70 -2.36 -7.67
C ALA A 238 -17.51 -3.19 -8.18
N ASN A 239 -16.30 -2.85 -7.74
CA ASN A 239 -15.02 -3.36 -8.22
C ASN A 239 -14.23 -4.07 -7.09
N GLY A 240 -14.92 -4.56 -6.06
CA GLY A 240 -14.29 -5.17 -4.88
C GLY A 240 -13.78 -4.17 -3.83
N GLU A 241 -14.00 -2.87 -4.00
CA GLU A 241 -13.63 -1.89 -2.98
C GLU A 241 -14.43 -2.09 -1.69
N LYS A 242 -13.77 -2.05 -0.53
CA LYS A 242 -14.40 -2.27 0.79
C LYS A 242 -15.41 -1.15 1.06
N SER A 243 -16.68 -1.49 1.25
CA SER A 243 -17.80 -0.54 1.36
C SER A 243 -18.81 -0.95 2.42
N SER A 244 -19.85 -0.12 2.58
CA SER A 244 -21.10 -0.52 3.26
C SER A 244 -20.91 -1.06 4.68
N CYS A 245 -20.10 -0.35 5.48
CA CYS A 245 -19.90 -0.66 6.90
C CYS A 245 -21.23 -0.71 7.65
N LEU A 246 -21.37 -1.62 8.61
CA LEU A 246 -22.53 -1.66 9.51
C LEU A 246 -22.69 -0.36 10.33
N GLU A 247 -21.56 0.28 10.68
CA GLU A 247 -21.46 1.35 11.68
C GLU A 247 -22.21 0.98 12.96
N GLY A 248 -21.62 0.08 13.76
CA GLY A 248 -22.30 -0.50 14.91
C GLY A 248 -21.56 -1.65 15.57
N LEU A 249 -22.19 -2.22 16.60
CA LEU A 249 -21.71 -3.42 17.29
C LEU A 249 -22.31 -4.69 16.70
N ILE A 250 -21.57 -5.79 16.82
CA ILE A 250 -21.95 -7.14 16.42
C ILE A 250 -21.63 -8.06 17.61
N ASP A 251 -22.60 -8.85 18.04
CA ASP A 251 -22.39 -9.95 18.99
C ASP A 251 -23.19 -11.18 18.56
N ARG A 252 -22.72 -12.37 18.96
CA ARG A 252 -23.31 -13.68 18.65
C ARG A 252 -23.69 -13.83 17.17
N LEU A 253 -22.79 -13.44 16.26
CA LEU A 253 -22.96 -13.77 14.84
C LEU A 253 -22.67 -15.26 14.67
N SER A 254 -23.74 -16.02 14.48
CA SER A 254 -23.76 -17.49 14.45
C SER A 254 -24.20 -17.98 13.08
N VAL A 255 -23.39 -18.87 12.48
CA VAL A 255 -23.58 -19.43 11.13
C VAL A 255 -23.96 -20.91 11.24
N TYR A 256 -24.93 -21.36 10.45
CA TYR A 256 -25.42 -22.74 10.42
C TYR A 256 -25.56 -23.22 8.97
N THR A 257 -25.09 -24.43 8.66
CA THR A 257 -25.25 -25.07 7.33
C THR A 257 -26.57 -25.85 7.20
N VAL A 258 -27.59 -25.37 7.91
CA VAL A 258 -28.96 -25.88 7.95
C VAL A 258 -29.94 -24.70 8.04
N ALA A 259 -31.16 -24.92 7.55
CA ALA A 259 -32.26 -23.96 7.69
C ALA A 259 -32.91 -24.13 9.06
N LEU A 260 -32.86 -23.08 9.90
CA LEU A 260 -33.56 -23.05 11.18
C LEU A 260 -35.05 -22.72 10.98
N THR A 261 -35.92 -23.35 11.77
CA THR A 261 -37.36 -23.05 11.76
C THR A 261 -37.69 -21.79 12.57
N ASP A 262 -38.86 -21.20 12.33
CA ASP A 262 -39.40 -20.06 13.09
C ASP A 262 -39.31 -20.28 14.62
N ASP A 263 -39.66 -21.49 15.08
CA ASP A 263 -39.55 -21.90 16.49
C ASP A 263 -38.09 -21.93 17.00
N GLN A 264 -37.12 -22.25 16.16
CA GLN A 264 -35.70 -22.25 16.51
C GLN A 264 -35.09 -20.84 16.48
N ILE A 265 -35.50 -19.99 15.52
CA ILE A 265 -35.15 -18.57 15.49
C ILE A 265 -35.71 -17.84 16.72
N MET A 266 -36.95 -18.13 17.12
CA MET A 266 -37.53 -17.59 18.35
C MET A 266 -36.81 -18.10 19.61
N GLN A 267 -36.43 -19.39 19.66
CA GLN A 267 -35.60 -19.92 20.76
C GLN A 267 -34.25 -19.20 20.89
N LEU A 268 -33.59 -18.85 19.78
CA LEU A 268 -32.33 -18.08 19.81
C LEU A 268 -32.55 -16.66 20.33
N TYR A 269 -33.63 -16.00 19.91
CA TYR A 269 -34.01 -14.69 20.43
C TYR A 269 -34.31 -14.74 21.94
N ASP A 270 -35.28 -15.57 22.37
CA ASP A 270 -35.74 -15.66 23.76
C ASP A 270 -34.60 -16.04 24.73
N ARG A 271 -33.66 -16.89 24.28
CA ARG A 271 -32.50 -17.33 25.08
C ARG A 271 -31.54 -16.20 25.42
N PHE A 272 -31.35 -15.24 24.52
CA PHE A 272 -30.30 -14.22 24.63
C PHE A 272 -30.84 -12.79 24.83
N ALA A 273 -32.11 -12.52 24.55
CA ALA A 273 -32.74 -11.21 24.76
C ALA A 273 -32.61 -10.64 26.18
N PRO A 274 -32.57 -11.44 27.27
CA PRO A 274 -32.29 -10.93 28.62
C PRO A 274 -30.87 -10.38 28.83
N SER A 275 -29.92 -10.66 27.93
CA SER A 275 -28.52 -10.23 28.04
C SER A 275 -28.25 -8.83 27.48
N TYR A 276 -29.21 -8.21 26.77
CA TYR A 276 -29.02 -6.93 26.09
C TYR A 276 -29.90 -5.83 26.69
N PRO A 277 -29.37 -4.60 26.92
CA PRO A 277 -30.16 -3.48 27.40
C PRO A 277 -31.25 -3.09 26.40
N LYS A 278 -32.38 -2.58 26.92
CA LYS A 278 -33.52 -2.10 26.12
C LYS A 278 -33.46 -0.59 25.89
N GLU A 279 -32.61 0.08 26.65
CA GLU A 279 -32.27 1.48 26.62
C GLU A 279 -31.48 1.85 25.36
N LYS A 280 -31.43 3.14 25.04
CA LYS A 280 -30.57 3.66 23.99
C LYS A 280 -29.09 3.59 24.43
N VAL A 281 -28.24 3.04 23.57
CA VAL A 281 -26.78 3.04 23.72
C VAL A 281 -26.19 4.13 22.83
N THR A 282 -25.49 5.10 23.44
CA THR A 282 -24.84 6.19 22.70
C THR A 282 -23.48 5.75 22.19
N LEU A 283 -23.40 5.37 20.91
CA LEU A 283 -22.13 5.07 20.23
C LEU A 283 -21.61 6.29 19.46
N ILE A 284 -20.31 6.55 19.58
CA ILE A 284 -19.54 7.41 18.67
C ILE A 284 -18.67 6.53 17.76
N SER A 285 -18.28 7.03 16.59
CA SER A 285 -17.30 6.34 15.75
C SER A 285 -15.89 6.38 16.37
N SER A 286 -15.02 5.44 15.99
CA SER A 286 -13.59 5.46 16.40
C SER A 286 -12.92 6.77 16.00
N ARG A 287 -13.35 7.33 14.87
CA ARG A 287 -12.91 8.60 14.31
C ARG A 287 -13.36 9.81 15.14
N GLU A 288 -14.53 9.76 15.76
CA GLU A 288 -15.00 10.80 16.70
C GLU A 288 -14.29 10.68 18.04
N MET A 289 -14.10 9.45 18.55
CA MET A 289 -13.36 9.17 19.79
C MET A 289 -11.93 9.75 19.74
N HIS A 290 -11.17 9.43 18.69
CA HIS A 290 -9.79 9.89 18.55
C HIS A 290 -9.65 11.37 18.12
N ARG A 291 -10.72 12.00 17.61
CA ARG A 291 -10.69 13.43 17.24
C ARG A 291 -10.60 14.39 18.43
N THR A 292 -10.71 13.89 19.65
CA THR A 292 -10.38 14.65 20.87
C THR A 292 -8.91 15.09 20.93
N GLU A 293 -8.00 14.40 20.23
CA GLU A 293 -6.60 14.83 20.08
C GLU A 293 -6.42 15.91 19.00
N TYR A 294 -7.34 16.08 18.05
CA TYR A 294 -7.16 16.86 16.82
C TYR A 294 -7.46 18.36 17.00
N ASP A 295 -6.42 19.19 16.92
CA ASP A 295 -6.53 20.66 16.98
C ASP A 295 -6.00 21.30 15.68
N PRO A 296 -6.87 21.59 14.69
CA PRO A 296 -6.49 22.22 13.42
C PRO A 296 -6.22 23.73 13.51
N LYS A 297 -6.14 24.30 14.72
CA LYS A 297 -5.90 25.73 14.95
C LYS A 297 -4.71 26.00 15.86
N PHE A 298 -4.01 24.95 16.30
CA PHE A 298 -2.87 25.00 17.22
C PHE A 298 -3.17 25.84 18.48
N GLN A 299 -4.37 25.70 19.04
CA GLN A 299 -4.81 26.37 20.26
C GLN A 299 -4.19 25.72 21.51
N ARG A 300 -4.09 24.39 21.53
CA ARG A 300 -3.39 23.60 22.54
C ARG A 300 -1.91 23.53 22.21
N LYS A 301 -1.10 24.36 22.86
CA LYS A 301 0.36 24.18 22.86
C LYS A 301 0.71 22.80 23.45
N LEU A 302 1.61 22.05 22.82
CA LEU A 302 2.09 20.76 23.32
C LEU A 302 3.10 20.95 24.47
N GLU A 303 3.34 19.95 25.31
CA GLU A 303 4.26 20.06 26.45
C GLU A 303 5.72 20.19 26.00
N LEU A 304 6.16 19.34 25.06
CA LEU A 304 7.50 19.47 24.47
C LEU A 304 7.74 20.86 23.86
N VAL A 305 6.69 21.45 23.26
CA VAL A 305 6.70 22.81 22.69
C VAL A 305 6.76 23.87 23.79
N ARG A 306 6.03 23.70 24.90
CA ARG A 306 6.14 24.59 26.08
C ARG A 306 7.54 24.57 26.69
N GLN A 307 8.29 23.48 26.60
CA GLN A 307 9.66 23.40 27.12
C GLN A 307 10.69 23.94 26.11
N TYR A 308 10.48 23.73 24.81
CA TYR A 308 11.28 24.31 23.73
C TYR A 308 11.20 25.84 23.70
N GLU A 309 9.99 26.42 23.73
CA GLU A 309 9.82 27.89 23.70
C GLU A 309 10.41 28.61 24.93
N LYS A 310 10.52 27.94 26.10
CA LYS A 310 11.21 28.50 27.28
C LYS A 310 12.73 28.55 27.13
N HIS A 311 13.29 27.69 26.28
CA HIS A 311 14.72 27.47 26.12
C HIS A 311 15.08 27.41 24.64
N LEU A 312 14.63 28.41 23.86
CA LEU A 312 14.86 28.46 22.42
C LEU A 312 16.36 28.30 22.12
N PRO A 313 16.76 27.37 21.24
CA PRO A 313 18.15 27.13 20.96
C PRO A 313 18.76 28.33 20.25
N ALA A 314 19.98 28.71 20.66
CA ALA A 314 20.83 29.54 19.81
C ALA A 314 21.11 28.79 18.49
N SER A 315 21.27 29.55 17.40
CA SER A 315 21.69 28.97 16.12
C SER A 315 23.07 28.33 16.25
N ASP A 316 23.22 27.13 15.68
CA ASP A 316 24.49 26.40 15.57
C ASP A 316 25.10 26.47 14.16
N LEU A 317 24.63 27.43 13.36
CA LEU A 317 25.06 27.67 11.99
C LEU A 317 26.15 28.75 11.92
N SER A 318 27.02 28.68 10.91
CA SER A 318 28.04 29.69 10.68
C SER A 318 27.44 30.93 10.00
N VAL A 319 28.11 32.09 10.09
CA VAL A 319 27.70 33.29 9.31
C VAL A 319 27.93 33.16 7.79
N ARG A 320 28.44 32.03 7.32
CA ARG A 320 28.68 31.70 5.91
C ARG A 320 27.76 30.58 5.46
N SER A 321 27.45 30.60 4.16
CA SER A 321 26.73 29.54 3.46
C SER A 321 27.46 28.18 3.62
N PRO A 322 26.82 27.13 4.18
CA PRO A 322 27.49 25.87 4.51
C PRO A 322 27.91 25.08 3.27
N ALA A 323 28.99 24.32 3.36
CA ALA A 323 29.44 23.38 2.35
C ALA A 323 28.90 21.96 2.65
N MET A 324 28.14 21.41 1.71
CA MET A 324 27.45 20.13 1.85
C MET A 324 28.12 19.05 1.01
N SER A 325 28.16 17.83 1.53
CA SER A 325 28.68 16.66 0.83
C SER A 325 27.98 15.36 1.28
N VAL A 326 28.16 14.30 0.50
CA VAL A 326 27.78 12.94 0.89
C VAL A 326 29.06 12.13 1.12
N MET A 327 29.16 11.47 2.27
CA MET A 327 30.33 10.68 2.66
C MET A 327 29.93 9.23 2.94
N GLU A 328 30.79 8.27 2.59
CA GLU A 328 30.58 6.86 2.93
C GLU A 328 30.98 6.65 4.39
N HIS A 329 30.00 6.39 5.27
CA HIS A 329 30.20 6.20 6.72
C HIS A 329 29.28 5.10 7.27
N ALA A 330 29.76 4.34 8.26
CA ALA A 330 28.98 3.31 8.93
C ALA A 330 28.21 2.36 7.95
N GLY A 331 28.81 2.03 6.79
CA GLY A 331 28.22 1.14 5.77
C GLY A 331 27.14 1.74 4.86
N ARG A 332 26.92 3.06 4.88
CA ARG A 332 25.98 3.77 3.97
C ARG A 332 26.53 5.13 3.50
N PRO A 333 25.99 5.75 2.44
CA PRO A 333 26.17 7.18 2.23
C PRO A 333 25.47 7.95 3.35
N MET A 334 26.12 8.99 3.88
CA MET A 334 25.63 9.83 4.95
C MET A 334 25.82 11.32 4.64
N LEU A 335 24.95 12.13 5.24
CA LEU A 335 24.94 13.57 5.06
C LEU A 335 26.06 14.23 5.87
N CYS A 336 26.85 15.07 5.21
CA CYS A 336 27.92 15.85 5.82
C CYS A 336 27.73 17.35 5.52
N ARG A 337 27.84 18.17 6.58
CA ARG A 337 27.81 19.63 6.55
C ARG A 337 29.10 20.17 7.17
N ASP A 338 29.84 20.97 6.42
CA ASP A 338 31.09 21.62 6.86
C ASP A 338 32.15 20.65 7.42
N GLY A 339 32.12 19.37 7.00
CA GLY A 339 32.99 18.29 7.49
C GLY A 339 32.40 17.45 8.63
N VAL A 340 31.23 17.81 9.16
CA VAL A 340 30.55 17.14 10.27
C VAL A 340 29.36 16.32 9.75
N LEU A 341 29.21 15.08 10.22
CA LEU A 341 28.06 14.24 9.90
C LEU A 341 26.82 14.71 10.67
N GLU A 342 25.67 14.80 9.99
CA GLU A 342 24.39 15.18 10.61
C GLU A 342 23.30 14.12 10.40
N SER A 343 22.32 14.09 11.31
CA SER A 343 21.06 13.36 11.10
C SER A 343 20.33 13.96 9.90
N GLY A 344 19.84 13.09 9.01
CA GLY A 344 19.07 13.49 7.83
C GLY A 344 17.57 13.60 8.08
N MET A 345 17.07 13.46 9.31
CA MET A 345 15.63 13.48 9.58
C MET A 345 15.04 14.85 9.25
N CYS A 346 14.11 14.88 8.30
CA CYS A 346 13.55 16.10 7.71
C CYS A 346 12.02 16.17 7.93
N MET A 347 11.45 17.37 7.84
CA MET A 347 10.00 17.57 7.72
C MET A 347 9.65 18.49 6.54
N MET A 348 8.42 18.36 6.03
CA MET A 348 7.82 19.37 5.16
C MET A 348 6.37 19.61 5.56
N PRO A 349 5.98 20.87 5.81
CA PRO A 349 4.61 21.23 6.16
C PRO A 349 3.67 21.08 4.95
N TYR A 350 2.36 21.15 5.18
CA TYR A 350 1.37 21.24 4.11
C TYR A 350 1.70 22.43 3.16
N PRO A 351 1.88 22.21 1.85
CA PRO A 351 2.32 23.28 0.95
C PRO A 351 1.38 24.48 0.89
N GLY A 352 0.09 24.30 1.20
CA GLY A 352 -0.93 25.34 1.12
C GLY A 352 -1.08 26.23 2.36
N ASN A 353 -0.27 26.04 3.40
CA ASN A 353 -0.33 26.81 4.65
C ASN A 353 -0.04 28.30 4.46
N ASP A 354 -0.61 29.13 5.33
CA ASP A 354 -0.14 30.50 5.56
C ASP A 354 1.15 30.53 6.42
N ASN A 355 1.65 31.72 6.72
CA ASN A 355 2.88 31.88 7.51
C ASN A 355 2.69 31.53 9.01
N ARG A 356 1.46 31.51 9.54
CA ARG A 356 1.18 31.11 10.93
C ARG A 356 1.20 29.60 11.08
N ASP A 357 0.56 28.87 10.18
CA ASP A 357 0.51 27.41 10.24
C ASP A 357 1.84 26.77 9.79
N LEU A 358 2.59 27.45 8.91
CA LEU A 358 4.01 27.17 8.67
C LEU A 358 4.85 27.29 9.94
N PHE A 359 4.73 28.39 10.69
CA PHE A 359 5.46 28.58 11.95
C PHE A 359 5.11 27.50 12.98
N ASN A 360 3.81 27.27 13.22
CA ASN A 360 3.32 26.31 14.21
C ASN A 360 3.86 24.90 13.96
N SER A 361 3.71 24.39 12.73
CA SER A 361 4.19 23.05 12.37
C SER A 361 5.72 22.94 12.40
N SER A 362 6.44 23.96 11.92
CA SER A 362 7.91 23.97 11.95
C SER A 362 8.46 23.95 13.37
N ARG A 363 7.84 24.70 14.29
CA ARG A 363 8.18 24.76 15.72
C ARG A 363 7.87 23.44 16.44
N ASP A 364 6.73 22.81 16.15
CA ASP A 364 6.36 21.55 16.79
C ASP A 364 7.39 20.44 16.46
N PHE A 365 7.86 20.39 15.20
CA PHE A 365 8.98 19.53 14.79
C PHE A 365 10.34 19.97 15.36
N ALA A 366 10.58 21.28 15.51
CA ALA A 366 11.79 21.80 16.17
C ALA A 366 11.88 21.36 17.64
N ALA A 367 10.74 21.37 18.34
CA ALA A 367 10.61 20.91 19.72
C ALA A 367 10.73 19.37 19.83
N ALA A 368 10.44 18.63 18.75
CA ALA A 368 10.80 17.22 18.57
C ALA A 368 12.26 17.02 18.07
N GLY A 369 13.07 18.09 18.02
CA GLY A 369 14.48 18.04 17.63
C GLY A 369 14.73 17.70 16.16
N VAL A 370 13.78 17.95 15.26
CA VAL A 370 13.94 17.79 13.81
C VAL A 370 14.39 19.13 13.22
N ASP A 371 15.65 19.20 12.79
CA ASP A 371 16.29 20.46 12.34
C ASP A 371 16.35 20.61 10.81
N TYR A 372 16.05 19.58 10.03
CA TYR A 372 15.94 19.68 8.56
C TYR A 372 14.50 19.93 8.12
N TYR A 373 14.33 20.85 7.17
CA TYR A 373 13.05 21.31 6.67
C TYR A 373 13.07 21.42 5.14
N THR A 374 11.89 21.35 4.52
CA THR A 374 11.71 21.78 3.14
C THR A 374 10.50 22.70 2.99
N GLU A 375 10.66 23.75 2.19
CA GLU A 375 9.55 24.54 1.65
C GLU A 375 9.51 24.45 0.11
N THR A 376 8.31 24.59 -0.46
CA THR A 376 8.12 24.59 -1.92
C THR A 376 7.84 25.99 -2.45
N LEU A 377 8.71 26.44 -3.37
CA LEU A 377 8.58 27.72 -4.04
C LEU A 377 7.81 27.53 -5.36
N PHE A 378 6.60 28.09 -5.45
CA PHE A 378 5.68 27.91 -6.57
C PHE A 378 5.78 29.05 -7.59
N THR A 379 5.99 28.72 -8.85
CA THR A 379 6.07 29.68 -9.95
C THR A 379 4.73 29.96 -10.65
N TRP A 380 3.69 29.17 -10.39
CA TRP A 380 2.43 29.21 -11.15
C TRP A 380 1.16 28.87 -10.36
N MET A 381 1.07 27.64 -9.84
CA MET A 381 -0.17 27.15 -9.24
C MET A 381 -0.33 27.67 -7.80
N GLN A 382 -1.33 28.52 -7.58
CA GLN A 382 -1.73 28.89 -6.23
C GLN A 382 -2.51 27.74 -5.59
N TRP A 383 -2.10 27.36 -4.39
CA TRP A 383 -2.70 26.32 -3.56
C TRP A 383 -2.75 26.89 -2.14
N GLY A 384 -3.94 27.29 -1.67
CA GLY A 384 -4.09 28.01 -0.41
C GLY A 384 -3.27 29.30 -0.37
N HIS A 385 -2.40 29.41 0.63
CA HIS A 385 -1.50 30.54 0.90
C HIS A 385 -0.03 30.20 0.63
N ASN A 386 0.24 29.27 -0.30
CA ASN A 386 1.58 28.88 -0.69
C ASN A 386 2.45 30.04 -1.23
N CYS A 387 3.78 29.90 -1.15
CA CYS A 387 4.71 30.89 -1.69
C CYS A 387 4.69 30.89 -3.23
N VAL A 388 3.75 31.65 -3.81
CA VAL A 388 3.42 31.64 -5.24
C VAL A 388 3.52 33.01 -5.91
N ASN A 389 3.58 33.01 -7.24
CA ASN A 389 3.58 34.20 -8.11
C ASN A 389 4.77 35.15 -7.87
N TRP A 390 5.88 34.63 -7.35
CA TRP A 390 7.11 35.40 -7.16
C TRP A 390 7.92 35.61 -8.46
N TRP A 391 7.61 34.87 -9.54
CA TRP A 391 8.21 35.10 -10.86
C TRP A 391 7.35 36.01 -11.74
N LEU A 392 7.51 37.31 -11.54
CA LEU A 392 6.70 38.37 -12.16
C LEU A 392 6.92 38.50 -13.67
N GLY A 393 8.16 38.31 -14.14
CA GLY A 393 8.53 38.46 -15.55
C GLY A 393 9.97 38.02 -15.87
N PRO A 394 10.43 38.14 -17.12
CA PRO A 394 11.79 37.80 -17.51
C PRO A 394 12.83 38.68 -16.77
N GLY A 395 13.52 38.11 -15.78
CA GLY A 395 14.43 38.88 -14.92
C GLY A 395 13.73 39.78 -13.89
N GLN A 396 12.46 39.53 -13.57
CA GLN A 396 11.67 40.29 -12.61
C GLN A 396 11.08 39.34 -11.57
N TYR A 397 11.45 39.54 -10.31
CA TYR A 397 11.19 38.62 -9.21
C TYR A 397 10.74 39.38 -7.94
N ASP A 398 9.85 38.77 -7.19
CA ASP A 398 9.49 39.15 -5.82
C ASP A 398 10.21 38.22 -4.85
N PHE A 399 11.52 38.45 -4.67
CA PHE A 399 12.32 37.69 -3.73
C PHE A 399 11.98 38.01 -2.27
N ALA A 400 11.45 39.20 -1.98
CA ALA A 400 11.01 39.58 -0.63
C ALA A 400 9.95 38.61 -0.08
N LYS A 401 8.97 38.20 -0.89
CA LYS A 401 7.99 37.14 -0.54
C LYS A 401 8.67 35.79 -0.24
N VAL A 402 9.69 35.42 -1.02
CA VAL A 402 10.44 34.17 -0.79
C VAL A 402 11.20 34.25 0.52
N GLU A 403 11.92 35.33 0.78
CA GLU A 403 12.66 35.53 2.02
C GLU A 403 11.75 35.57 3.25
N GLU A 404 10.62 36.27 3.20
CA GLU A 404 9.63 36.30 4.30
C GLU A 404 9.21 34.88 4.67
N ARG A 405 8.87 34.07 3.67
CA ARG A 405 8.46 32.68 3.85
C ARG A 405 9.53 31.82 4.52
N LEU A 406 10.80 31.99 4.15
CA LEU A 406 11.90 31.22 4.74
C LEU A 406 12.25 31.72 6.15
N ARG A 407 12.23 33.04 6.40
CA ARG A 407 12.44 33.62 7.74
C ARG A 407 11.40 33.16 8.76
N VAL A 408 10.17 32.83 8.34
CA VAL A 408 9.15 32.19 9.21
C VAL A 408 9.61 30.84 9.76
N MET A 409 10.26 30.01 8.95
CA MET A 409 10.79 28.70 9.40
C MET A 409 11.99 28.87 10.32
N ILE A 410 12.86 29.85 10.02
CA ILE A 410 14.03 30.20 10.85
C ILE A 410 13.60 30.79 12.20
N ALA A 411 12.50 31.56 12.24
CA ALA A 411 11.92 32.05 13.49
C ALA A 411 11.29 30.93 14.34
N ALA A 412 10.80 29.86 13.69
CA ALA A 412 10.28 28.67 14.37
C ALA A 412 11.39 27.73 14.87
N ASN A 413 12.53 27.69 14.17
CA ASN A 413 13.76 27.01 14.59
C ASN A 413 15.01 27.78 14.15
N PRO A 414 15.74 28.46 15.07
CA PRO A 414 16.99 29.16 14.76
C PRO A 414 18.11 28.25 14.21
N LYS A 415 17.94 26.94 14.28
CA LYS A 415 18.84 25.91 13.74
C LYS A 415 18.39 25.32 12.38
N ALA A 416 17.31 25.83 11.77
CA ALA A 416 16.72 25.22 10.57
C ALA A 416 17.72 25.04 9.42
N ARG A 417 17.88 23.80 8.94
CA ARG A 417 18.55 23.44 7.68
C ARG A 417 17.48 23.32 6.58
N LEU A 418 17.51 24.22 5.60
CA LEU A 418 16.50 24.37 4.55
C LEU A 418 16.93 23.69 3.24
N ILE A 419 16.11 22.75 2.76
CA ILE A 419 16.11 22.25 1.38
C ILE A 419 14.98 22.99 0.63
N LEU A 420 15.23 23.51 -0.57
CA LEU A 420 14.25 24.31 -1.30
C LEU A 420 13.71 23.56 -2.54
N ARG A 421 12.42 23.19 -2.54
CA ARG A 421 11.77 22.51 -3.67
C ARG A 421 11.35 23.56 -4.71
N LEU A 422 12.04 23.59 -5.84
CA LEU A 422 11.88 24.62 -6.88
C LEU A 422 10.91 24.16 -7.97
N LYS A 423 9.66 24.64 -7.96
CA LYS A 423 8.67 24.28 -9.00
C LYS A 423 9.09 24.87 -10.35
N LEU A 424 9.30 24.02 -11.35
CA LEU A 424 9.75 24.43 -12.69
C LEU A 424 8.59 24.66 -13.68
N ASN A 425 7.38 24.91 -13.14
CA ASN A 425 6.19 25.22 -13.93
C ASN A 425 6.24 26.66 -14.45
N MET A 426 5.53 26.93 -15.55
CA MET A 426 5.59 28.25 -16.19
C MET A 426 4.42 29.15 -15.80
N PRO A 427 4.68 30.41 -15.40
CA PRO A 427 3.66 31.37 -15.00
C PRO A 427 2.75 31.76 -16.18
N ASN A 428 1.56 32.28 -15.85
CA ASN A 428 0.53 32.63 -16.83
C ASN A 428 1.03 33.57 -17.95
N TRP A 429 1.92 34.52 -17.65
CA TRP A 429 2.50 35.43 -18.66
C TRP A 429 3.36 34.69 -19.69
N TRP A 430 4.11 33.66 -19.28
CA TRP A 430 4.96 32.89 -20.19
C TRP A 430 4.12 31.96 -21.06
N ARG A 431 3.13 31.27 -20.46
CA ARG A 431 2.20 30.39 -21.19
C ARG A 431 1.41 31.14 -22.27
N LYS A 432 0.97 32.37 -21.96
CA LYS A 432 0.29 33.27 -22.93
C LYS A 432 1.23 33.75 -24.05
N ARG A 433 2.54 33.86 -23.78
CA ARG A 433 3.54 34.35 -24.73
C ARG A 433 4.11 33.27 -25.65
N TYR A 434 4.17 32.02 -25.18
CA TYR A 434 4.78 30.89 -25.89
C TYR A 434 3.86 29.64 -25.97
N PRO A 435 2.61 29.75 -26.48
CA PRO A 435 1.66 28.63 -26.57
C PRO A 435 2.12 27.49 -27.50
N GLU A 436 3.11 27.74 -28.36
CA GLU A 436 3.77 26.76 -29.22
C GLU A 436 4.69 25.78 -28.47
N GLU A 437 5.19 26.15 -27.29
CA GLU A 437 6.11 25.35 -26.48
C GLU A 437 5.38 24.34 -25.56
N MET A 438 4.04 24.36 -25.54
CA MET A 438 3.20 23.43 -24.75
C MET A 438 3.37 21.97 -25.20
N ALA A 439 3.38 21.04 -24.23
CA ALA A 439 3.27 19.61 -24.55
C ALA A 439 1.90 19.30 -25.19
N MET A 440 1.83 18.30 -26.06
CA MET A 440 0.64 17.98 -26.85
C MET A 440 0.48 16.47 -27.03
N THR A 441 -0.72 15.92 -26.82
CA THR A 441 -0.95 14.47 -27.01
C THR A 441 -1.10 14.10 -28.49
N SER A 442 -1.12 12.80 -28.79
CA SER A 442 -1.40 12.25 -30.12
C SER A 442 -2.76 12.65 -30.72
N SER A 443 -3.69 13.18 -29.93
CA SER A 443 -4.98 13.72 -30.41
C SER A 443 -4.97 15.22 -30.66
N GLY A 444 -3.83 15.90 -30.47
CA GLY A 444 -3.71 17.36 -30.58
C GLY A 444 -4.17 18.12 -29.33
N TRP A 445 -4.56 17.44 -28.24
CA TRP A 445 -4.86 18.09 -26.97
C TRP A 445 -3.59 18.70 -26.39
N ARG A 446 -3.61 20.00 -26.10
CA ARG A 446 -2.47 20.74 -25.54
C ARG A 446 -2.53 20.75 -24.02
N ALA A 447 -1.40 20.46 -23.39
CA ALA A 447 -1.24 20.57 -21.95
C ALA A 447 -1.13 22.03 -21.50
N GLU A 448 -1.40 22.25 -20.22
CA GLU A 448 -1.27 23.53 -19.55
C GLU A 448 0.17 24.00 -19.32
N GLN A 449 1.17 23.24 -19.74
CA GLN A 449 2.59 23.40 -19.38
C GLN A 449 3.49 22.94 -20.54
N PRO A 450 4.74 23.42 -20.62
CA PRO A 450 5.64 23.13 -21.72
C PRO A 450 6.08 21.66 -21.83
N SER A 451 6.54 21.30 -23.03
CA SER A 451 7.30 20.07 -23.25
C SER A 451 8.58 20.07 -22.43
N LEU A 452 8.98 18.90 -21.89
CA LEU A 452 10.30 18.73 -21.27
C LEU A 452 11.46 18.86 -22.27
N THR A 453 11.16 18.95 -23.58
CA THR A 453 12.15 19.24 -24.64
C THR A 453 12.12 20.67 -25.16
N SER A 454 11.25 21.53 -24.62
CA SER A 454 11.20 22.94 -24.99
C SER A 454 12.53 23.62 -24.63
N LYS A 455 13.31 23.96 -25.66
CA LYS A 455 14.60 24.66 -25.51
C LYS A 455 14.42 26.08 -24.95
N ARG A 456 13.24 26.70 -25.15
CA ARG A 456 12.85 27.96 -24.51
C ARG A 456 12.60 27.76 -23.01
N TRP A 457 11.73 26.82 -22.64
CA TRP A 457 11.42 26.50 -21.25
C TRP A 457 12.69 26.24 -20.45
N LEU A 458 13.54 25.30 -20.92
CA LEU A 458 14.75 24.90 -20.21
C LEU A 458 15.71 26.07 -20.03
N LYS A 459 15.86 26.96 -21.03
CA LYS A 459 16.68 28.17 -20.90
C LYS A 459 16.10 29.16 -19.88
N ASP A 460 14.80 29.44 -19.98
CA ASP A 460 14.15 30.48 -19.19
C ASP A 460 14.03 30.06 -17.70
N ILE A 461 13.79 28.77 -17.42
CA ILE A 461 13.80 28.25 -16.04
C ILE A 461 15.21 28.12 -15.47
N CYS A 462 16.22 27.74 -16.25
CA CYS A 462 17.60 27.73 -15.76
C CYS A 462 18.04 29.16 -15.37
N ARG A 463 17.70 30.18 -16.17
CA ARG A 463 17.90 31.57 -15.77
C ARG A 463 17.19 31.88 -14.44
N MET A 464 15.90 31.58 -14.32
CA MET A 464 15.14 31.86 -13.09
C MET A 464 15.72 31.17 -11.86
N VAL A 465 16.17 29.93 -11.99
CA VAL A 465 16.83 29.18 -10.90
C VAL A 465 18.17 29.83 -10.55
N GLY A 466 19.02 30.15 -11.52
CA GLY A 466 20.31 30.83 -11.26
C GLY A 466 20.15 32.25 -10.69
N ASP A 467 19.13 33.00 -11.13
CA ASP A 467 18.80 34.32 -10.59
C ASP A 467 18.31 34.21 -9.13
N LEU A 468 17.52 33.19 -8.77
CA LEU A 468 17.08 32.91 -7.39
C LEU A 468 18.25 32.45 -6.48
N VAL A 469 19.04 31.47 -6.92
CA VAL A 469 20.13 30.89 -6.10
C VAL A 469 21.16 31.97 -5.76
N ARG A 470 21.60 32.77 -6.75
CA ARG A 470 22.55 33.87 -6.51
C ARG A 470 22.00 34.95 -5.59
N HIS A 471 20.68 35.20 -5.59
CA HIS A 471 20.05 36.14 -4.65
C HIS A 471 20.11 35.59 -3.23
N LEU A 472 19.64 34.35 -3.01
CA LEU A 472 19.58 33.75 -1.68
C LEU A 472 20.97 33.61 -1.03
N GLU A 473 22.00 33.25 -1.81
CA GLU A 473 23.40 33.19 -1.36
C GLU A 473 23.99 34.55 -0.91
N GLN A 474 23.30 35.67 -1.18
CA GLN A 474 23.69 37.02 -0.75
C GLN A 474 22.89 37.53 0.47
N THR A 475 22.05 36.68 1.08
CA THR A 475 21.19 37.03 2.22
C THR A 475 21.66 36.39 3.54
N ASP A 476 21.11 36.89 4.66
CA ASP A 476 21.13 36.27 5.99
C ASP A 476 20.57 34.83 6.03
N ILE A 477 19.85 34.40 4.99
CA ILE A 477 19.25 33.07 4.87
C ILE A 477 20.26 32.05 4.31
N ALA A 478 21.35 32.49 3.66
CA ALA A 478 22.35 31.59 3.05
C ALA A 478 22.93 30.52 4.01
N PRO A 479 23.26 30.82 5.28
CA PRO A 479 23.64 29.83 6.29
C PRO A 479 22.66 28.67 6.47
N HIS A 480 21.36 28.93 6.32
CA HIS A 480 20.32 27.94 6.51
C HIS A 480 20.13 27.03 5.29
N ILE A 481 20.50 27.48 4.08
CA ILE A 481 20.25 26.72 2.86
C ILE A 481 21.29 25.61 2.71
N VAL A 482 20.81 24.36 2.76
CA VAL A 482 21.63 23.15 2.59
C VAL A 482 21.38 22.46 1.25
N GLY A 483 20.27 22.73 0.56
CA GLY A 483 20.02 22.08 -0.72
C GLY A 483 18.80 22.55 -1.50
N TYR A 484 18.63 21.94 -2.66
CA TYR A 484 17.58 22.25 -3.63
C TYR A 484 17.01 20.98 -4.26
N VAL A 485 15.72 20.98 -4.60
CA VAL A 485 15.07 19.89 -5.36
C VAL A 485 14.37 20.47 -6.59
N PRO A 486 14.97 20.35 -7.79
CA PRO A 486 14.33 20.62 -9.08
C PRO A 486 13.01 19.84 -9.25
N ALA A 487 11.88 20.52 -9.13
CA ALA A 487 10.54 19.95 -9.17
C ALA A 487 9.88 20.19 -10.55
N GLY A 488 10.36 19.45 -11.54
CA GLY A 488 9.89 19.49 -12.93
C GLY A 488 8.71 18.58 -13.24
N GLY A 489 8.18 18.69 -14.46
CA GLY A 489 7.11 17.82 -14.96
C GLY A 489 5.76 17.95 -14.23
N LEU A 490 4.89 16.99 -14.51
CA LEU A 490 3.62 16.77 -13.83
C LEU A 490 3.88 16.24 -12.41
N SER A 491 2.97 16.52 -11.48
CA SER A 491 3.09 16.23 -10.03
C SER A 491 4.31 16.82 -9.28
N SER A 492 5.26 17.47 -9.97
CA SER A 492 6.63 17.78 -9.50
C SER A 492 7.65 16.64 -9.68
N GLU A 493 7.22 15.52 -10.26
CA GLU A 493 7.93 14.24 -10.22
C GLU A 493 8.53 13.85 -11.59
N TRP A 494 8.79 14.85 -12.43
CA TRP A 494 9.38 14.68 -13.78
C TRP A 494 8.56 13.84 -14.79
N LEU A 495 7.35 13.44 -14.40
CA LEU A 495 6.30 12.92 -15.28
C LEU A 495 5.96 13.92 -16.41
N TRP A 496 5.46 13.44 -17.55
CA TRP A 496 5.20 14.30 -18.71
C TRP A 496 3.81 14.95 -18.65
N TRP A 497 3.76 16.26 -18.87
CA TRP A 497 2.50 17.01 -18.96
C TRP A 497 1.67 16.53 -20.15
N GLY A 498 0.41 16.13 -19.88
CA GLY A 498 -0.48 15.54 -20.87
C GLY A 498 -0.46 14.00 -20.95
N ALA A 499 0.46 13.32 -20.26
CA ALA A 499 0.51 11.86 -20.24
C ALA A 499 -0.78 11.17 -19.72
N PRO A 500 -1.55 11.74 -18.76
CA PRO A 500 -2.86 11.20 -18.38
C PRO A 500 -3.96 11.38 -19.45
N GLN A 501 -3.81 12.36 -20.34
CA GLN A 501 -4.77 12.69 -21.40
C GLN A 501 -4.50 11.93 -22.71
N GLY A 502 -3.35 11.26 -22.84
CA GLY A 502 -3.04 10.42 -23.99
C GLY A 502 -1.55 10.17 -24.17
N MET A 503 -1.21 9.57 -25.31
CA MET A 503 0.19 9.36 -25.69
C MET A 503 0.88 10.72 -25.92
N ILE A 504 2.05 10.89 -25.31
CA ILE A 504 2.80 12.15 -25.20
C ILE A 504 4.22 11.95 -25.76
N ASP A 505 4.97 12.97 -26.20
CA ASP A 505 4.60 14.35 -26.55
C ASP A 505 4.72 14.54 -28.06
N TYR A 506 3.67 14.98 -28.74
CA TYR A 506 3.59 15.23 -30.19
C TYR A 506 3.81 16.70 -30.56
N SER A 507 4.24 17.55 -29.62
CA SER A 507 4.60 18.95 -29.88
C SER A 507 5.71 19.10 -30.94
N SER A 508 5.73 20.23 -31.64
CA SER A 508 6.79 20.57 -32.61
C SER A 508 8.18 20.65 -31.95
N SER A 509 8.24 21.06 -30.69
CA SER A 509 9.48 21.06 -29.89
C SER A 509 10.03 19.63 -29.73
N ASN A 510 9.17 18.66 -29.40
CA ASN A 510 9.57 17.27 -29.18
C ASN A 510 9.87 16.53 -30.48
N VAL A 511 9.15 16.80 -31.59
CA VAL A 511 9.53 16.32 -32.94
C VAL A 511 10.93 16.79 -33.31
N THR A 512 11.26 18.06 -33.02
CA THR A 512 12.57 18.63 -33.32
C THR A 512 13.66 18.01 -32.45
N ALA A 513 13.43 17.90 -31.13
CA ALA A 513 14.37 17.29 -30.21
C ALA A 513 14.58 15.77 -30.46
N PHE A 514 13.55 15.05 -30.93
CA PHE A 514 13.68 13.66 -31.33
C PHE A 514 14.56 13.52 -32.58
N ARG A 515 14.38 14.37 -33.59
CA ARG A 515 15.28 14.42 -34.77
C ARG A 515 16.73 14.74 -34.38
N ASP A 516 16.93 15.64 -33.41
CA ASP A 516 18.26 15.95 -32.86
C ASP A 516 18.87 14.79 -32.06
N TYR A 517 18.06 13.90 -31.49
CA TYR A 517 18.52 12.65 -30.87
C TYR A 517 18.85 11.57 -31.90
N LEU A 518 18.04 11.41 -32.95
CA LEU A 518 18.29 10.41 -33.99
C LEU A 518 19.64 10.62 -34.70
N ARG A 519 20.03 11.89 -34.95
CA ARG A 519 21.36 12.26 -35.48
C ARG A 519 22.53 11.97 -34.53
N LYS A 520 22.28 11.53 -33.29
CA LYS A 520 23.30 11.12 -32.31
C LYS A 520 23.41 9.61 -32.14
N ILE A 521 22.38 8.85 -32.52
CA ILE A 521 22.35 7.38 -32.38
C ILE A 521 22.47 6.64 -33.72
N TYR A 522 22.23 7.32 -34.86
CA TYR A 522 22.46 6.79 -36.20
C TYR A 522 23.52 7.64 -36.92
N PRO A 523 24.55 7.04 -37.54
CA PRO A 523 25.61 7.79 -38.23
C PRO A 523 25.12 8.50 -39.49
N ASP A 524 24.12 7.92 -40.17
CA ASP A 524 23.57 8.43 -41.41
C ASP A 524 22.10 8.01 -41.62
N THR A 525 21.50 8.53 -42.70
CA THR A 525 20.11 8.25 -43.09
C THR A 525 19.88 6.79 -43.51
N ALA A 526 20.86 6.11 -44.09
CA ALA A 526 20.72 4.70 -44.50
C ALA A 526 20.67 3.77 -43.27
N ALA A 527 21.46 4.06 -42.23
CA ALA A 527 21.40 3.38 -40.94
C ALA A 527 20.02 3.56 -40.27
N LEU A 528 19.47 4.79 -40.26
CA LEU A 528 18.12 5.06 -39.76
C LEU A 528 17.04 4.30 -40.54
N ARG A 529 17.08 4.34 -41.89
CA ARG A 529 16.16 3.62 -42.78
C ARG A 529 16.18 2.11 -42.54
N LYS A 530 17.39 1.54 -42.42
CA LYS A 530 17.59 0.11 -42.11
C LYS A 530 17.03 -0.26 -40.74
N ALA A 531 17.27 0.57 -39.72
CA ALA A 531 16.81 0.30 -38.36
C ALA A 531 15.28 0.39 -38.21
N TRP A 532 14.64 1.35 -38.88
CA TRP A 532 13.18 1.54 -38.80
C TRP A 532 12.38 0.74 -39.84
N ASN A 533 13.07 0.04 -40.76
CA ASN A 533 12.48 -0.64 -41.92
C ASN A 533 11.58 0.27 -42.78
N ASP A 534 12.00 1.53 -42.93
CA ASP A 534 11.30 2.56 -43.71
C ASP A 534 12.29 3.14 -44.76
N PRO A 535 12.06 2.97 -46.08
CA PRO A 535 12.95 3.52 -47.10
C PRO A 535 12.79 5.03 -47.33
N GLN A 536 11.72 5.66 -46.79
CA GLN A 536 11.41 7.08 -46.97
C GLN A 536 11.90 7.97 -45.82
N VAL A 537 12.17 7.41 -44.64
CA VAL A 537 12.61 8.19 -43.48
C VAL A 537 13.97 8.88 -43.71
N THR A 538 14.13 10.05 -43.08
CA THR A 538 15.31 10.92 -43.06
C THR A 538 15.33 11.68 -41.74
N PHE A 539 16.46 12.26 -41.33
CA PHE A 539 16.52 13.13 -40.15
C PHE A 539 15.73 14.45 -40.28
N GLN A 540 15.13 14.71 -41.44
CA GLN A 540 14.33 15.89 -41.76
C GLN A 540 12.82 15.59 -41.69
N ASN A 541 12.38 14.40 -42.12
CA ASN A 541 10.96 14.01 -42.12
C ASN A 541 10.57 13.05 -40.99
N ALA A 542 11.52 12.42 -40.27
CA ALA A 542 11.22 11.48 -39.17
C ALA A 542 10.20 12.05 -38.17
N MET A 543 9.18 11.27 -37.84
CA MET A 543 8.11 11.65 -36.92
C MET A 543 8.14 10.78 -35.67
N ILE A 544 7.32 11.16 -34.69
CA ILE A 544 7.05 10.35 -33.50
C ILE A 544 6.13 9.18 -33.90
N PRO A 545 6.32 7.96 -33.38
CA PRO A 545 5.49 6.82 -33.78
C PRO A 545 4.00 7.07 -33.51
N PRO A 546 3.09 6.72 -34.44
CA PRO A 546 1.66 6.89 -34.22
C PRO A 546 1.14 5.90 -33.16
N PRO A 547 0.01 6.17 -32.48
CA PRO A 547 -0.48 5.34 -31.37
C PRO A 547 -0.59 3.84 -31.65
N LYS A 548 -0.93 3.44 -32.90
CA LYS A 548 -0.97 2.02 -33.30
C LYS A 548 0.38 1.32 -33.16
N VAL A 549 1.49 2.01 -33.46
CA VAL A 549 2.87 1.49 -33.31
C VAL A 549 3.28 1.52 -31.84
N ARG A 550 2.97 2.60 -31.11
CA ARG A 550 3.23 2.73 -29.66
C ARG A 550 2.48 1.71 -28.80
N ALA A 551 1.34 1.21 -29.30
CA ALA A 551 0.54 0.15 -28.68
C ALA A 551 0.71 -1.24 -29.33
N ALA A 552 1.64 -1.43 -30.26
CA ALA A 552 1.88 -2.75 -30.84
C ALA A 552 2.66 -3.68 -29.88
N GLY A 553 2.83 -4.92 -30.33
CA GLY A 553 3.34 -6.06 -29.56
C GLY A 553 3.60 -7.17 -30.57
N GLU A 554 4.70 -7.01 -31.29
CA GLU A 554 5.05 -7.77 -32.48
C GLU A 554 5.29 -9.24 -32.15
N ASP A 555 5.75 -9.50 -30.92
CA ASP A 555 5.88 -10.83 -30.33
C ASP A 555 4.99 -10.97 -29.08
N GLY A 556 3.69 -10.73 -29.29
CA GLY A 556 2.66 -10.84 -28.25
C GLY A 556 2.83 -9.78 -27.16
N TYR A 557 3.34 -10.22 -26.01
CA TYR A 557 3.74 -9.33 -24.91
C TYR A 557 4.99 -8.51 -25.23
N PHE A 558 5.90 -9.03 -26.04
CA PHE A 558 7.17 -8.37 -26.34
C PHE A 558 7.12 -7.54 -27.63
N ARG A 559 8.03 -6.58 -27.69
CA ARG A 559 8.50 -5.95 -28.92
C ARG A 559 9.50 -6.89 -29.58
N ASP A 560 9.43 -6.97 -30.91
CA ASP A 560 10.53 -7.53 -31.67
C ASP A 560 11.69 -6.53 -31.69
N ALA A 561 12.88 -6.98 -31.30
CA ALA A 561 14.03 -6.10 -31.08
C ALA A 561 14.56 -5.44 -32.36
N LEU A 562 14.25 -5.99 -33.54
CA LEU A 562 14.75 -5.54 -34.84
C LEU A 562 13.76 -4.66 -35.61
N SER A 563 12.46 -4.95 -35.57
CA SER A 563 11.44 -4.22 -36.33
C SER A 563 10.73 -3.11 -35.53
N ALA A 564 10.69 -3.19 -34.20
CA ALA A 564 10.02 -2.19 -33.36
C ALA A 564 10.88 -0.94 -33.04
N ARG A 565 12.05 -0.77 -33.70
CA ARG A 565 13.07 0.26 -33.36
C ARG A 565 12.51 1.68 -33.26
N TRP A 566 11.56 2.05 -34.12
CA TRP A 566 10.97 3.40 -34.12
C TRP A 566 10.37 3.79 -32.74
N GLU A 567 9.66 2.89 -32.08
CA GLU A 567 9.10 3.12 -30.75
C GLU A 567 10.12 2.85 -29.63
N ILE A 568 11.05 1.90 -29.81
CA ILE A 568 12.13 1.66 -28.83
C ILE A 568 13.02 2.91 -28.70
N ASP A 569 13.41 3.49 -29.84
CA ASP A 569 14.19 4.74 -29.91
C ASP A 569 13.43 5.90 -29.26
N TYR A 570 12.11 6.00 -29.50
CA TYR A 570 11.28 7.07 -28.97
C TYR A 570 11.05 6.95 -27.45
N ARG A 571 10.81 5.75 -26.92
CA ARG A 571 10.70 5.49 -25.47
C ARG A 571 11.99 5.80 -24.72
N HIS A 572 13.12 5.41 -25.30
CA HIS A 572 14.44 5.73 -24.76
C HIS A 572 14.69 7.25 -24.81
N PHE A 573 14.35 7.90 -25.93
CA PHE A 573 14.42 9.36 -26.08
C PHE A 573 13.58 10.12 -25.04
N LEU A 574 12.35 9.70 -24.74
CA LEU A 574 11.53 10.32 -23.68
C LEU A 574 12.27 10.29 -22.33
N SER A 575 12.90 9.17 -21.99
CA SER A 575 13.65 9.03 -20.73
C SER A 575 14.92 9.90 -20.71
N ILE A 576 15.63 9.94 -21.83
CA ILE A 576 16.80 10.81 -22.04
C ILE A 576 16.43 12.29 -22.00
N ALA A 577 15.27 12.68 -22.50
CA ALA A 577 14.79 14.06 -22.45
C ALA A 577 14.47 14.48 -21.01
N THR A 578 13.76 13.63 -20.24
CA THR A 578 13.49 13.86 -18.82
C THR A 578 14.80 14.02 -18.02
N SER A 579 15.72 13.07 -18.14
CA SER A 579 16.99 13.09 -17.38
C SER A 579 17.89 14.27 -17.76
N ARG A 580 17.99 14.63 -19.04
CA ARG A 580 18.79 15.79 -19.47
C ARG A 580 18.23 17.11 -18.96
N ALA A 581 16.91 17.28 -18.91
CA ALA A 581 16.30 18.48 -18.36
C ALA A 581 16.59 18.60 -16.85
N LEU A 582 16.42 17.52 -16.08
CA LEU A 582 16.78 17.43 -14.67
C LEU A 582 18.26 17.80 -14.43
N LEU A 583 19.19 17.12 -15.11
CA LEU A 583 20.62 17.32 -14.91
C LEU A 583 21.09 18.72 -15.35
N GLN A 584 20.42 19.37 -16.31
CA GLN A 584 20.75 20.74 -16.68
C GLN A 584 20.37 21.74 -15.58
N VAL A 585 19.23 21.55 -14.90
CA VAL A 585 18.84 22.40 -13.76
C VAL A 585 19.76 22.13 -12.56
N ALA A 586 20.14 20.88 -12.34
CA ALA A 586 21.08 20.50 -11.29
C ALA A 586 22.44 21.22 -11.44
N ARG A 587 23.03 21.20 -12.64
CA ARG A 587 24.24 22.00 -12.94
C ARG A 587 24.02 23.49 -12.70
N THR A 588 22.91 24.04 -13.17
CA THR A 588 22.64 25.47 -12.98
C THR A 588 22.49 25.88 -11.53
N ILE A 589 22.08 24.99 -10.61
CA ILE A 589 22.16 25.25 -9.17
C ILE A 589 23.62 25.32 -8.70
N HIS A 590 24.45 24.34 -9.06
CA HIS A 590 25.88 24.31 -8.66
C HIS A 590 26.67 25.49 -9.26
N GLU A 591 26.41 25.86 -10.52
CA GLU A 591 26.99 27.02 -11.23
C GLU A 591 26.67 28.37 -10.57
N ASN A 592 25.65 28.43 -9.71
CA ASN A 592 25.13 29.67 -9.12
C ASN A 592 25.22 29.70 -7.58
N SER A 593 25.61 28.61 -6.92
CA SER A 593 25.75 28.52 -5.46
C SER A 593 27.13 29.02 -5.01
N ALA A 594 27.22 29.70 -3.87
CA ALA A 594 28.50 30.21 -3.33
C ALA A 594 29.33 29.11 -2.64
N SER A 595 28.70 28.00 -2.26
CA SER A 595 29.32 26.78 -1.74
C SER A 595 28.63 25.56 -2.38
N ARG A 596 29.18 24.35 -2.18
CA ARG A 596 28.50 23.12 -2.66
C ARG A 596 27.23 22.90 -1.83
N LYS A 597 26.08 22.82 -2.50
CA LYS A 597 24.76 22.51 -1.92
C LYS A 597 24.30 21.13 -2.36
N LEU A 598 23.43 20.48 -1.59
CA LEU A 598 22.79 19.23 -2.03
C LEU A 598 21.82 19.52 -3.18
N VAL A 599 21.78 18.64 -4.20
CA VAL A 599 20.73 18.65 -5.22
C VAL A 599 20.03 17.28 -5.29
N GLY A 600 18.71 17.30 -5.17
CA GLY A 600 17.86 16.11 -5.12
C GLY A 600 17.01 15.87 -6.37
N ALA A 601 16.57 14.62 -6.58
CA ALA A 601 15.73 14.24 -7.72
C ALA A 601 14.53 13.35 -7.36
N PHE A 602 13.34 13.71 -7.86
CA PHE A 602 12.18 12.81 -8.01
C PHE A 602 12.36 11.99 -9.29
N TYR A 603 13.07 10.85 -9.22
CA TYR A 603 13.32 10.00 -10.38
C TYR A 603 13.59 8.52 -9.99
N GLY A 604 13.64 7.63 -10.99
CA GLY A 604 13.83 6.19 -10.80
C GLY A 604 12.55 5.40 -10.50
N TYR A 605 11.39 5.88 -10.98
CA TYR A 605 10.07 5.30 -10.68
C TYR A 605 9.72 4.07 -11.53
N SER A 606 10.61 3.62 -12.42
CA SER A 606 10.41 2.49 -13.35
C SER A 606 9.84 1.23 -12.67
N THR A 607 10.31 0.90 -11.46
CA THR A 607 9.80 -0.24 -10.67
C THR A 607 8.35 -0.11 -10.19
N GLN A 608 7.82 1.11 -10.09
CA GLN A 608 6.42 1.36 -9.69
C GLN A 608 5.52 1.65 -10.89
N LEU A 609 6.05 2.26 -11.95
CA LEU A 609 5.31 2.43 -13.21
C LEU A 609 5.14 1.10 -13.98
N ALA A 610 5.96 0.09 -13.66
CA ALA A 610 5.88 -1.29 -14.16
C ALA A 610 4.43 -1.81 -14.27
N GLY A 611 3.98 -2.11 -15.49
CA GLY A 611 2.65 -2.67 -15.75
C GLY A 611 1.52 -1.64 -15.77
N THR A 612 1.86 -0.35 -15.82
CA THR A 612 0.90 0.75 -15.97
C THR A 612 1.11 1.51 -17.29
N GLY A 613 0.06 2.17 -17.78
CA GLY A 613 0.14 3.06 -18.95
C GLY A 613 1.18 4.19 -18.85
N ALA A 614 1.70 4.46 -17.65
CA ALA A 614 2.68 5.51 -17.41
C ALA A 614 4.12 5.12 -17.81
N LEU A 615 4.48 3.83 -17.78
CA LEU A 615 5.85 3.33 -18.00
C LEU A 615 6.43 3.83 -19.34
N TRP A 616 5.79 3.45 -20.44
CA TRP A 616 6.18 3.82 -21.82
C TRP A 616 5.72 5.23 -22.25
N ASN A 617 5.24 6.07 -21.32
CA ASN A 617 4.68 7.39 -21.63
C ASN A 617 5.21 8.53 -20.74
N ASN A 618 6.07 8.27 -19.74
CA ASN A 618 6.62 9.31 -18.85
C ASN A 618 8.16 9.37 -18.77
N GLY A 619 8.89 8.49 -19.47
CA GLY A 619 10.35 8.65 -19.58
C GLY A 619 11.11 8.47 -18.25
N HIS A 620 10.88 7.36 -17.55
CA HIS A 620 11.59 7.00 -16.31
C HIS A 620 12.56 5.81 -16.48
N ASN A 621 12.99 5.48 -17.69
CA ASN A 621 13.90 4.37 -17.99
C ASN A 621 15.31 4.86 -18.39
N ASN A 622 15.87 5.78 -17.60
CA ASN A 622 17.26 6.23 -17.73
C ASN A 622 17.89 6.60 -16.36
N LEU A 623 17.56 5.86 -15.31
CA LEU A 623 18.05 6.13 -13.94
C LEU A 623 19.58 6.06 -13.87
N VAL A 624 20.21 5.21 -14.69
CA VAL A 624 21.67 5.05 -14.76
C VAL A 624 22.43 6.34 -15.15
N GLU A 625 21.89 7.20 -16.03
CA GLU A 625 22.52 8.49 -16.36
C GLU A 625 22.44 9.47 -15.16
N VAL A 626 21.37 9.40 -14.37
CA VAL A 626 21.15 10.26 -13.20
C VAL A 626 21.97 9.78 -11.98
N LEU A 627 22.09 8.46 -11.77
CA LEU A 627 22.94 7.88 -10.72
C LEU A 627 24.43 8.21 -10.92
N ASN A 628 24.93 8.12 -12.16
CA ASN A 628 26.33 8.41 -12.46
C ASN A 628 26.67 9.92 -12.48
N SER A 629 25.69 10.82 -12.39
CA SER A 629 25.95 12.26 -12.38
C SER A 629 26.54 12.73 -11.04
N PRO A 630 27.58 13.59 -11.03
CA PRO A 630 28.05 14.29 -9.83
C PRO A 630 27.17 15.51 -9.48
N ASP A 631 26.19 15.85 -10.32
CA ASP A 631 25.27 16.98 -10.14
C ASP A 631 24.11 16.64 -9.19
N ILE A 632 23.86 15.35 -8.92
CA ILE A 632 22.78 14.84 -8.06
C ILE A 632 23.39 14.12 -6.85
N ASP A 633 22.99 14.51 -5.65
CA ASP A 633 23.47 13.94 -4.38
C ASP A 633 22.47 12.96 -3.75
N PHE A 634 21.18 13.20 -4.00
CA PHE A 634 20.11 12.43 -3.39
C PHE A 634 18.92 12.22 -4.31
N PHE A 635 18.12 11.20 -3.98
CA PHE A 635 16.82 10.98 -4.56
C PHE A 635 15.77 11.08 -3.46
N CYS A 636 14.58 11.55 -3.81
CA CYS A 636 13.46 11.60 -2.90
C CYS A 636 12.21 11.10 -3.61
N SER A 637 11.38 10.34 -2.92
CA SER A 637 10.02 10.04 -3.37
C SER A 637 9.14 9.65 -2.19
N PRO A 638 7.83 9.91 -2.26
CA PRO A 638 6.91 9.45 -1.24
C PRO A 638 6.72 7.94 -1.25
N THR A 639 6.46 7.32 -0.09
CA THR A 639 6.18 5.88 0.07
C THR A 639 5.13 5.35 -0.93
N VAL A 640 5.08 4.07 -1.30
CA VAL A 640 4.05 3.55 -2.26
C VAL A 640 2.68 3.34 -1.61
N TYR A 641 1.61 3.84 -2.22
CA TYR A 641 0.31 4.04 -1.55
C TYR A 641 -0.63 2.86 -1.46
N ASP A 642 -0.41 1.82 -2.25
CA ASP A 642 -1.13 0.57 -2.08
C ASP A 642 -0.64 -0.21 -0.83
N ARG A 643 0.43 0.27 -0.15
CA ARG A 643 1.13 -0.40 0.96
C ARG A 643 1.63 0.53 2.09
N ARG A 644 0.92 1.62 2.42
CA ARG A 644 1.33 2.59 3.49
C ARG A 644 0.85 2.22 4.92
N ARG A 645 -0.15 1.34 5.14
CA ARG A 645 -0.79 1.08 6.47
C ARG A 645 -0.11 -0.03 7.30
N GLY A 646 -0.69 -0.34 8.47
CA GLY A 646 -0.29 -1.49 9.28
C GLY A 646 -0.60 -2.84 8.60
N GLY A 647 0.35 -3.76 8.64
CA GLY A 647 0.32 -5.05 7.93
C GLY A 647 0.79 -4.97 6.47
N GLU A 648 1.25 -3.79 6.03
CA GLU A 648 1.72 -3.52 4.68
C GLU A 648 3.21 -3.13 4.68
N GLU A 649 3.92 -3.23 3.55
CA GLU A 649 5.40 -3.21 3.54
C GLU A 649 6.04 -1.85 3.82
N GLY A 650 5.38 -0.72 3.52
CA GLY A 650 5.99 0.61 3.59
C GLY A 650 7.07 0.85 2.52
N ASP A 651 6.92 0.26 1.34
CA ASP A 651 7.91 0.32 0.25
C ASP A 651 8.06 1.69 -0.42
N TYR A 652 9.17 1.89 -1.14
CA TYR A 652 9.53 3.12 -1.85
C TYR A 652 9.20 3.07 -3.36
N GLN A 653 8.97 4.22 -4.02
CA GLN A 653 8.63 4.26 -5.46
C GLN A 653 9.84 3.89 -6.32
N ASN A 654 10.98 4.48 -5.97
CA ASN A 654 12.29 4.05 -6.41
C ASN A 654 12.77 2.94 -5.46
N ARG A 655 12.71 1.68 -5.92
CA ARG A 655 13.11 0.50 -5.12
C ARG A 655 14.60 0.21 -5.16
N TYR A 656 15.38 0.93 -5.98
CA TYR A 656 16.81 0.69 -6.22
C TYR A 656 17.72 1.22 -5.09
N ILE A 657 17.34 1.01 -3.83
CA ILE A 657 18.06 1.53 -2.67
C ILE A 657 19.50 1.01 -2.60
N ALA A 658 19.74 -0.25 -3.00
CA ALA A 658 21.11 -0.77 -2.99
C ALA A 658 21.97 -0.16 -4.11
N SER A 659 21.39 0.15 -5.27
CA SER A 659 22.05 0.97 -6.31
C SER A 659 22.35 2.39 -5.81
N LEU A 660 21.38 3.05 -5.19
CA LEU A 660 21.55 4.40 -4.65
C LEU A 660 22.74 4.45 -3.68
N ARG A 661 22.84 3.49 -2.74
CA ARG A 661 24.00 3.36 -1.86
C ARG A 661 25.30 3.08 -2.62
N LEU A 662 25.29 2.15 -3.58
CA LEU A 662 26.45 1.76 -4.38
C LEU A 662 27.05 2.93 -5.20
N HIS A 663 26.19 3.85 -5.66
CA HIS A 663 26.54 5.08 -6.39
C HIS A 663 26.73 6.30 -5.46
N GLY A 664 26.82 6.09 -4.14
CA GLY A 664 27.10 7.16 -3.16
C GLY A 664 25.97 8.18 -2.99
N LYS A 665 24.72 7.81 -3.31
CA LYS A 665 23.56 8.70 -3.26
C LYS A 665 22.73 8.49 -1.99
N LEU A 666 22.30 9.58 -1.38
CA LEU A 666 21.31 9.54 -0.30
C LEU A 666 19.91 9.24 -0.88
N TYR A 667 19.03 8.72 -0.04
CA TYR A 667 17.60 8.61 -0.35
C TYR A 667 16.76 9.14 0.81
N TRP A 668 15.71 9.90 0.51
CA TRP A 668 14.68 10.29 1.45
C TRP A 668 13.34 9.65 1.06
N ASP A 669 12.75 8.90 1.98
CA ASP A 669 11.33 8.52 1.93
C ASP A 669 10.50 9.71 2.41
N GLU A 670 9.69 10.31 1.51
CA GLU A 670 8.65 11.23 1.97
C GLU A 670 7.55 10.39 2.64
N ALA A 671 7.64 10.30 3.96
CA ALA A 671 6.73 9.62 4.85
C ALA A 671 5.40 10.39 4.93
N ASP A 672 4.70 10.46 3.79
CA ASP A 672 3.44 11.16 3.57
C ASP A 672 2.28 10.35 4.15
N MET A 673 2.31 10.21 5.48
CA MET A 673 1.37 9.40 6.23
C MET A 673 0.05 10.13 6.42
N ARG A 674 -1.05 9.38 6.30
CA ARG A 674 -2.37 9.82 6.73
C ARG A 674 -2.61 9.22 8.11
N THR A 675 -2.39 10.03 9.14
CA THR A 675 -2.57 9.62 10.53
C THR A 675 -4.06 9.39 10.84
N HIS A 676 -4.34 8.71 11.94
CA HIS A 676 -5.69 8.52 12.47
C HIS A 676 -6.46 9.83 12.73
N LEU A 677 -5.79 10.95 12.96
CA LEU A 677 -6.41 12.27 13.13
C LEU A 677 -6.92 12.87 11.80
N HIS A 678 -6.35 12.45 10.66
CA HIS A 678 -6.61 13.06 9.35
C HIS A 678 -8.10 13.13 8.97
N ALA A 679 -8.47 14.25 8.35
CA ALA A 679 -9.84 14.58 7.98
C ALA A 679 -10.32 13.95 6.65
N GLY A 680 -9.44 13.32 5.86
CA GLY A 680 -9.82 12.57 4.67
C GLY A 680 -10.30 11.14 4.93
N THR A 681 -10.56 10.41 3.85
CA THR A 681 -11.06 9.01 3.81
C THR A 681 -10.21 8.13 2.88
N GLU A 682 -8.97 8.51 2.63
CA GLU A 682 -8.05 7.79 1.76
C GLU A 682 -7.80 6.37 2.29
N HIS A 683 -7.77 5.38 1.40
CA HIS A 683 -7.67 3.96 1.77
C HIS A 683 -6.40 3.60 2.56
N TYR A 684 -5.36 4.43 2.46
CA TYR A 684 -4.09 4.34 3.18
C TYR A 684 -4.06 5.13 4.49
N ARG A 685 -5.18 5.68 4.95
CA ARG A 685 -5.29 6.35 6.27
C ARG A 685 -5.26 5.31 7.38
N THR A 686 -4.26 5.42 8.26
CA THR A 686 -4.22 4.68 9.53
C THR A 686 -5.41 5.06 10.40
N ALA A 687 -6.01 4.12 11.12
CA ALA A 687 -7.34 4.33 11.70
C ALA A 687 -7.38 4.46 13.23
N THR A 688 -6.37 3.96 13.95
CA THR A 688 -6.23 4.11 15.41
C THR A 688 -4.87 4.73 15.78
N PRO A 689 -4.74 5.35 16.97
CA PRO A 689 -3.47 5.84 17.50
C PRO A 689 -2.33 4.82 17.39
N LYS A 690 -2.56 3.58 17.84
CA LYS A 690 -1.61 2.46 17.77
C LYS A 690 -1.14 2.16 16.33
N GLU A 691 -2.04 2.26 15.35
CA GLU A 691 -1.71 2.03 13.94
C GLU A 691 -0.84 3.17 13.37
N THR A 692 -1.09 4.42 13.76
CA THR A 692 -0.19 5.54 13.46
C THR A 692 1.19 5.33 14.09
N SER A 693 1.27 4.95 15.38
CA SER A 693 2.55 4.62 16.03
C SER A 693 3.30 3.52 15.26
N ALA A 694 2.62 2.42 14.93
CA ALA A 694 3.23 1.26 14.29
C ALA A 694 3.79 1.58 12.89
N VAL A 695 3.07 2.35 12.05
CA VAL A 695 3.61 2.72 10.73
C VAL A 695 4.74 3.74 10.83
N ASN A 696 4.68 4.69 11.77
CA ASN A 696 5.78 5.65 11.99
C ASN A 696 7.06 4.92 12.42
N TRP A 697 6.94 3.99 13.38
CA TRP A 697 8.05 3.11 13.78
C TRP A 697 8.51 2.20 12.64
N ARG A 698 7.62 1.66 11.79
CA ARG A 698 8.03 0.86 10.61
C ARG A 698 8.87 1.70 9.64
N THR A 699 8.48 2.94 9.39
CA THR A 699 9.25 3.88 8.54
C THR A 699 10.63 4.17 9.15
N PHE A 700 10.72 4.42 10.46
CA PHE A 700 12.00 4.64 11.15
C PHE A 700 12.90 3.38 11.20
N GLY A 701 12.32 2.20 11.44
CA GLY A 701 13.05 0.93 11.37
C GLY A 701 13.60 0.68 9.97
N SER A 702 12.80 0.98 8.93
CA SER A 702 13.23 0.89 7.54
C SER A 702 14.35 1.88 7.20
N SER A 703 14.37 3.08 7.79
CA SER A 703 15.44 4.07 7.57
C SER A 703 16.78 3.63 8.16
N LEU A 704 16.79 3.12 9.39
CA LEU A 704 17.97 2.52 10.02
C LEU A 704 18.49 1.30 9.25
N ILE A 705 17.58 0.46 8.74
CA ILE A 705 17.95 -0.82 8.12
C ILE A 705 18.41 -0.67 6.67
N GLN A 706 17.63 0.01 5.83
CA GLN A 706 17.95 0.19 4.41
C GLN A 706 18.96 1.33 4.18
N GLY A 707 19.29 2.12 5.23
CA GLY A 707 20.28 3.18 5.20
C GLY A 707 19.76 4.50 4.62
N VAL A 708 18.44 4.70 4.61
CA VAL A 708 17.79 5.91 4.05
C VAL A 708 17.48 6.94 5.15
N ASN A 709 17.00 8.11 4.75
CA ASN A 709 16.55 9.17 5.66
C ASN A 709 15.01 9.27 5.65
N VAL A 710 14.41 9.66 6.77
CA VAL A 710 12.96 9.93 6.86
C VAL A 710 12.68 11.41 6.60
N TRP A 711 11.68 11.67 5.77
CA TRP A 711 11.13 13.00 5.53
C TRP A 711 9.64 13.00 5.87
N TRP A 712 9.29 13.49 7.06
CA TRP A 712 7.90 13.59 7.50
C TRP A 712 7.14 14.61 6.65
N PHE A 713 6.25 14.16 5.77
CA PHE A 713 5.56 15.03 4.82
C PHE A 713 4.09 15.19 5.19
N LEU A 714 3.69 16.43 5.46
CA LEU A 714 2.36 16.81 5.95
C LEU A 714 1.43 17.23 4.78
N ILE A 715 1.49 16.60 3.60
CA ILE A 715 0.84 17.15 2.37
C ILE A 715 -0.69 17.25 2.44
N ALA A 716 -1.32 16.60 3.42
CA ALA A 716 -2.77 16.62 3.57
C ALA A 716 -3.26 17.66 4.57
N ASP A 717 -2.50 17.85 5.66
CA ASP A 717 -2.83 18.67 6.83
C ASP A 717 -1.64 18.61 7.82
N ASN A 718 -1.31 19.74 8.46
CA ASN A 718 -0.32 19.77 9.53
C ASN A 718 -0.86 19.14 10.83
N ALA A 719 -2.13 19.36 11.16
CA ALA A 719 -2.70 19.02 12.45
C ALA A 719 -2.87 17.51 12.66
N GLY A 720 -2.86 16.73 11.56
CA GLY A 720 -2.68 15.29 11.56
C GLY A 720 -1.46 14.80 12.34
N PHE A 721 -0.42 15.64 12.51
CA PHE A 721 0.76 15.36 13.32
C PHE A 721 0.79 16.12 14.68
N HIS A 722 -0.12 17.09 14.89
CA HIS A 722 -0.17 17.93 16.11
C HIS A 722 -0.86 17.20 17.29
N SER A 723 -0.17 16.20 17.83
CA SER A 723 -0.53 15.48 19.06
C SER A 723 0.71 15.31 19.94
N GLU A 724 0.52 15.40 21.26
CA GLU A 724 1.55 15.07 22.25
C GLU A 724 2.16 13.70 21.96
N ARG A 725 1.35 12.69 21.60
CA ARG A 725 1.83 11.33 21.37
C ARG A 725 2.68 11.24 20.10
N ILE A 726 2.22 11.80 18.98
CA ILE A 726 2.95 11.76 17.71
C ILE A 726 4.26 12.55 17.80
N MET A 727 4.25 13.72 18.43
CA MET A 727 5.46 14.53 18.56
C MET A 727 6.47 13.94 19.54
N ASN A 728 6.04 13.30 20.64
CA ASN A 728 6.96 12.57 21.52
C ASN A 728 7.52 11.30 20.85
N GLU A 729 6.74 10.58 20.04
CA GLU A 729 7.24 9.47 19.19
C GLU A 729 8.33 9.97 18.23
N ILE A 730 8.09 11.08 17.52
CA ILE A 730 9.08 11.68 16.60
C ILE A 730 10.31 12.21 17.37
N ALA A 731 10.14 12.78 18.56
CA ALA A 731 11.27 13.19 19.41
C ALA A 731 12.16 12.01 19.82
N GLN A 732 11.56 10.86 20.13
CA GLN A 732 12.30 9.62 20.42
C GLN A 732 13.05 9.12 19.18
N MET A 733 12.40 9.06 18.02
CA MET A 733 13.04 8.67 16.74
C MET A 733 14.18 9.62 16.36
N SER A 734 13.97 10.93 16.53
CA SER A 734 14.95 11.99 16.27
C SER A 734 16.15 11.94 17.23
N LYS A 735 15.94 11.58 18.50
CA LYS A 735 17.04 11.25 19.42
C LYS A 735 17.80 10.01 18.93
N LEU A 736 17.09 8.94 18.59
CA LEU A 736 17.69 7.67 18.16
C LEU A 736 18.50 7.79 16.86
N ASP A 737 18.08 8.59 15.87
CA ASP A 737 18.84 8.76 14.63
C ASP A 737 20.22 9.43 14.86
N ARG A 738 20.31 10.31 15.85
CA ARG A 738 21.59 10.89 16.33
C ARG A 738 22.37 9.93 17.22
N GLU A 739 21.70 9.22 18.13
CA GLU A 739 22.33 8.25 19.04
C GLU A 739 22.95 7.06 18.28
N LEU A 740 22.32 6.65 17.17
CA LEU A 740 22.71 5.51 16.35
C LEU A 740 23.47 5.92 15.09
N LEU A 741 23.93 7.17 14.97
CA LEU A 741 24.53 7.74 13.75
C LEU A 741 25.69 6.87 13.24
N ASP A 742 26.67 6.60 14.11
CA ASP A 742 27.91 5.86 13.85
C ASP A 742 27.76 4.32 13.88
N VAL A 743 26.64 3.79 14.36
CA VAL A 743 26.41 2.34 14.40
C VAL A 743 26.33 1.80 12.97
N SER A 744 27.17 0.82 12.61
CA SER A 744 27.23 0.28 11.24
C SER A 744 25.87 -0.25 10.76
N LYS A 745 25.50 0.10 9.53
CA LYS A 745 24.27 -0.25 8.81
C LYS A 745 24.56 -1.11 7.57
N GLU A 746 25.74 -1.75 7.54
CA GLU A 746 26.13 -2.75 6.54
C GLU A 746 25.02 -3.78 6.32
N SER A 747 24.65 -4.01 5.06
CA SER A 747 23.58 -4.96 4.72
C SER A 747 23.95 -6.40 5.08
N ALA A 748 23.07 -7.07 5.83
CA ALA A 748 23.19 -8.50 6.16
C ALA A 748 22.62 -9.41 5.04
N ALA A 749 22.19 -8.85 3.91
CA ALA A 749 21.61 -9.62 2.82
C ALA A 749 22.58 -10.63 2.19
N GLU A 750 22.12 -11.88 2.07
CA GLU A 750 22.79 -12.92 1.27
C GLU A 750 22.13 -13.10 -0.11
N ILE A 751 21.08 -12.30 -0.37
CA ILE A 751 20.28 -12.26 -1.60
C ILE A 751 20.48 -10.91 -2.28
N ALA A 752 20.77 -10.90 -3.58
CA ALA A 752 20.69 -9.72 -4.44
C ALA A 752 19.57 -9.88 -5.48
N VAL A 753 18.81 -8.81 -5.69
CA VAL A 753 17.67 -8.77 -6.61
C VAL A 753 17.95 -7.72 -7.67
N PHE A 754 17.84 -8.11 -8.94
CA PHE A 754 18.18 -7.27 -10.09
C PHE A 754 16.96 -7.03 -10.98
N CYS A 755 16.74 -5.75 -11.30
CA CYS A 755 15.71 -5.28 -12.21
C CYS A 755 16.33 -4.36 -13.28
N ASP A 756 15.92 -4.50 -14.53
CA ASP A 756 16.51 -3.80 -15.68
C ASP A 756 15.53 -2.83 -16.34
N GLU A 757 15.94 -1.58 -16.49
CA GLU A 757 15.17 -0.56 -17.23
C GLU A 757 15.24 -0.74 -18.75
N LYS A 758 16.32 -1.31 -19.29
CA LYS A 758 16.46 -1.49 -20.75
C LYS A 758 15.43 -2.47 -21.29
N SER A 759 15.22 -3.59 -20.59
CA SER A 759 14.19 -4.59 -20.88
C SER A 759 12.76 -4.01 -20.86
N MET A 760 12.49 -2.96 -20.08
CA MET A 760 11.19 -2.28 -20.06
C MET A 760 10.90 -1.48 -21.34
N LEU A 761 11.90 -1.14 -22.14
CA LEU A 761 11.68 -0.49 -23.44
C LEU A 761 10.96 -1.45 -24.42
N TYR A 762 11.17 -2.75 -24.27
CA TYR A 762 10.76 -3.81 -25.20
C TYR A 762 9.45 -4.53 -24.84
N VAL A 763 8.55 -3.94 -24.03
CA VAL A 763 7.22 -4.51 -23.73
C VAL A 763 6.08 -3.85 -24.53
N SER A 764 5.01 -4.60 -24.80
CA SER A 764 3.79 -4.09 -25.42
C SER A 764 2.89 -3.40 -24.40
N SER A 765 2.27 -2.26 -24.76
CA SER A 765 1.24 -1.65 -23.92
C SER A 765 -0.07 -2.45 -23.87
N LYS A 766 -0.22 -3.50 -24.68
CA LYS A 766 -1.36 -4.43 -24.62
C LYS A 766 -1.23 -5.46 -23.51
N GLY A 767 0.00 -5.73 -23.06
CA GLY A 767 0.32 -6.63 -21.96
C GLY A 767 0.34 -5.98 -20.59
N ALA A 768 -0.14 -4.73 -20.50
CA ALA A 768 -0.05 -3.86 -19.33
C ALA A 768 -0.55 -4.57 -18.05
N GLY A 769 0.39 -4.97 -17.19
CA GLY A 769 0.10 -5.63 -15.92
C GLY A 769 0.95 -6.86 -15.66
N ARG A 770 1.53 -7.51 -16.69
CA ARG A 770 2.42 -8.66 -16.47
C ARG A 770 3.71 -8.25 -15.74
N GLU A 771 4.25 -7.05 -15.99
CA GLU A 771 5.34 -6.47 -15.19
C GLU A 771 4.93 -6.25 -13.73
N LYS A 772 3.66 -5.93 -13.46
CA LYS A 772 3.15 -5.65 -12.11
C LYS A 772 3.28 -6.88 -11.21
N GLU A 773 3.11 -8.06 -11.79
CA GLU A 773 3.30 -9.34 -11.11
C GLU A 773 4.80 -9.62 -10.82
N TYR A 774 5.66 -9.48 -11.83
CA TYR A 774 7.10 -9.81 -11.70
C TYR A 774 7.95 -8.77 -10.97
N ILE A 775 7.50 -7.51 -10.86
CA ILE A 775 8.27 -6.42 -10.25
C ILE A 775 7.62 -5.96 -8.93
N PRO A 776 6.61 -5.07 -8.88
CA PRO A 776 6.12 -4.53 -7.61
C PRO A 776 5.36 -5.55 -6.74
N LYS A 777 4.75 -6.62 -7.27
CA LYS A 777 4.20 -7.70 -6.44
C LYS A 777 5.28 -8.63 -5.91
N THR A 778 6.17 -9.12 -6.78
CA THR A 778 7.31 -9.95 -6.36
C THR A 778 8.20 -9.24 -5.32
N HIS A 779 8.29 -7.91 -5.34
CA HIS A 779 8.95 -7.13 -4.27
C HIS A 779 8.26 -7.25 -2.90
N THR A 780 6.92 -7.23 -2.85
CA THR A 780 6.16 -7.49 -1.60
C THR A 780 6.37 -8.92 -1.11
N GLU A 781 6.42 -9.90 -2.01
CA GLU A 781 6.75 -11.29 -1.65
C GLU A 781 8.16 -11.40 -1.06
N LEU A 782 9.15 -10.71 -1.64
CA LEU A 782 10.52 -10.63 -1.12
C LEU A 782 10.59 -10.08 0.30
N ARG A 783 9.78 -9.06 0.65
CA ARG A 783 9.66 -8.52 2.02
C ARG A 783 9.11 -9.52 3.05
N ARG A 784 8.49 -10.61 2.60
CA ARG A 784 7.85 -11.66 3.43
C ARG A 784 8.60 -12.99 3.44
N VAL A 785 9.73 -13.09 2.71
CA VAL A 785 10.59 -14.29 2.69
C VAL A 785 11.14 -14.62 4.09
N GLY A 786 11.52 -13.58 4.85
CA GLY A 786 12.18 -13.73 6.15
C GLY A 786 13.71 -13.69 6.09
N ALA A 787 14.29 -13.36 4.94
CA ALA A 787 15.71 -13.04 4.78
C ALA A 787 15.88 -11.64 4.15
N PRO A 788 16.88 -10.85 4.57
CA PRO A 788 17.18 -9.56 3.95
C PRO A 788 17.72 -9.72 2.53
N PHE A 789 17.39 -8.76 1.67
CA PHE A 789 17.82 -8.69 0.27
C PHE A 789 18.28 -7.27 -0.09
N ASP A 790 19.20 -7.15 -1.04
CA ASP A 790 19.62 -5.89 -1.66
C ASP A 790 19.04 -5.76 -3.07
N PHE A 791 18.41 -4.63 -3.41
CA PHE A 791 17.72 -4.42 -4.69
C PHE A 791 18.47 -3.42 -5.60
N TYR A 792 18.85 -3.89 -6.78
CA TYR A 792 19.78 -3.26 -7.72
C TYR A 792 19.22 -3.09 -9.14
N MET A 793 19.73 -2.09 -9.85
CA MET A 793 19.67 -2.02 -11.30
C MET A 793 20.59 -3.08 -11.92
N LEU A 794 20.17 -3.72 -13.03
CA LEU A 794 21.03 -4.68 -13.74
C LEU A 794 22.38 -4.09 -14.17
N SER A 795 22.47 -2.79 -14.45
CA SER A 795 23.72 -2.09 -14.77
C SER A 795 24.82 -2.24 -13.71
N ASP A 796 24.45 -2.51 -12.47
CA ASP A 796 25.38 -2.59 -11.35
C ASP A 796 26.11 -3.95 -11.27
N ILE A 797 25.71 -4.96 -12.03
CA ILE A 797 26.35 -6.29 -12.03
C ILE A 797 27.84 -6.22 -12.40
N SER A 798 28.23 -5.21 -13.19
CA SER A 798 29.62 -4.94 -13.61
C SER A 798 30.37 -3.97 -12.69
N ASN A 799 29.75 -3.46 -11.62
CA ASN A 799 30.38 -2.48 -10.73
C ASN A 799 31.39 -3.18 -9.80
N ALA A 800 32.63 -2.70 -9.76
CA ALA A 800 33.69 -3.28 -8.93
C ALA A 800 33.42 -3.21 -7.42
N LYS A 801 32.56 -2.29 -6.95
CA LYS A 801 32.08 -2.25 -5.55
C LYS A 801 30.97 -3.26 -5.24
N LEU A 802 30.40 -3.96 -6.24
CA LEU A 802 29.35 -4.96 -5.99
C LEU A 802 29.93 -6.21 -5.33
N ARG A 803 29.57 -6.44 -4.07
CA ARG A 803 29.88 -7.66 -3.32
C ARG A 803 29.19 -8.90 -3.92
N ASN A 804 29.67 -10.08 -3.51
CA ASN A 804 29.11 -11.35 -3.97
C ASN A 804 28.06 -11.89 -2.99
N TYR A 805 27.05 -12.55 -3.53
CA TYR A 805 25.86 -13.04 -2.81
C TYR A 805 25.70 -14.56 -2.96
N LYS A 806 24.94 -15.22 -2.08
CA LYS A 806 24.60 -16.65 -2.22
C LYS A 806 23.54 -16.88 -3.31
N LEU A 807 22.62 -15.93 -3.47
CA LEU A 807 21.50 -15.99 -4.41
C LEU A 807 21.33 -14.66 -5.17
N TYR A 808 21.20 -14.74 -6.48
CA TYR A 808 20.88 -13.65 -7.39
C TYR A 808 19.47 -13.86 -7.98
N ILE A 809 18.62 -12.84 -8.00
CA ILE A 809 17.23 -12.94 -8.49
C ILE A 809 17.01 -11.93 -9.61
N PHE A 810 16.81 -12.41 -10.84
CA PHE A 810 16.72 -11.59 -12.04
C PHE A 810 15.26 -11.45 -12.51
N LEU A 811 14.60 -10.36 -12.09
CA LEU A 811 13.13 -10.20 -12.18
C LEU A 811 12.59 -9.95 -13.59
N ASN A 812 13.31 -9.18 -14.41
CA ASN A 812 12.85 -8.79 -15.75
C ASN A 812 14.00 -8.66 -16.76
N VAL A 813 15.06 -9.46 -16.60
CA VAL A 813 16.29 -9.42 -17.41
C VAL A 813 16.04 -10.08 -18.77
N TRP A 814 15.18 -9.46 -19.58
CA TRP A 814 14.65 -10.01 -20.82
C TRP A 814 15.48 -9.59 -22.03
N HIS A 815 15.98 -8.36 -22.07
CA HIS A 815 16.90 -7.86 -23.09
C HIS A 815 18.35 -7.90 -22.60
N VAL A 816 19.14 -8.82 -23.16
CA VAL A 816 20.53 -9.07 -22.75
C VAL A 816 21.47 -8.95 -23.95
N THR A 817 22.58 -8.24 -23.75
CA THR A 817 23.69 -8.15 -24.71
C THR A 817 24.79 -9.17 -24.33
N PRO A 818 25.70 -9.56 -25.24
CA PRO A 818 26.76 -10.52 -24.94
C PRO A 818 27.61 -10.12 -23.72
N GLU A 819 27.95 -8.84 -23.61
CA GLU A 819 28.79 -8.29 -22.54
C GLU A 819 28.06 -8.31 -21.19
N MET A 820 26.74 -8.09 -21.21
CA MET A 820 25.89 -8.19 -20.03
C MET A 820 25.76 -9.66 -19.55
N ARG A 821 25.61 -10.61 -20.49
CA ARG A 821 25.63 -12.04 -20.17
C ARG A 821 26.96 -12.45 -19.52
N GLU A 822 28.08 -12.05 -20.10
CA GLU A 822 29.42 -12.33 -19.55
C GLU A 822 29.60 -11.75 -18.14
N ALA A 823 29.11 -10.53 -17.88
CA ALA A 823 29.18 -9.91 -16.56
C ALA A 823 28.35 -10.70 -15.52
N ILE A 824 27.13 -11.13 -15.87
CA ILE A 824 26.28 -11.95 -15.01
C ILE A 824 26.95 -13.32 -14.74
N HIS A 825 27.43 -14.00 -15.78
CA HIS A 825 28.11 -15.30 -15.66
C HIS A 825 29.34 -15.23 -14.78
N ARG A 826 30.17 -14.18 -14.95
CA ARG A 826 31.35 -13.93 -14.10
C ARG A 826 30.96 -13.81 -12.63
N LYS A 827 29.93 -13.01 -12.32
CA LYS A 827 29.48 -12.80 -10.93
C LYS A 827 28.89 -14.05 -10.28
N LEU A 828 28.18 -14.90 -11.03
CA LEU A 828 27.69 -16.19 -10.51
C LEU A 828 28.86 -17.16 -10.25
N ALA A 829 29.78 -17.28 -11.21
CA ALA A 829 30.91 -18.20 -11.12
C ALA A 829 31.91 -17.85 -9.98
N GLU A 830 32.07 -16.57 -9.62
CA GLU A 830 32.98 -16.11 -8.56
C GLU A 830 32.77 -16.79 -7.18
N LYS A 831 31.55 -17.29 -6.90
CA LYS A 831 31.21 -17.99 -5.64
C LYS A 831 30.32 -19.23 -5.82
N TYR A 832 30.15 -19.72 -7.05
CA TYR A 832 29.19 -20.78 -7.38
C TYR A 832 27.76 -20.44 -6.90
N SER A 833 27.36 -19.18 -7.11
CA SER A 833 26.12 -18.63 -6.57
C SER A 833 24.89 -19.16 -7.30
N ALA A 834 23.75 -19.21 -6.61
CA ALA A 834 22.48 -19.54 -7.26
C ALA A 834 21.90 -18.35 -8.04
N ALA A 835 21.16 -18.65 -9.09
CA ALA A 835 20.40 -17.67 -9.87
C ALA A 835 18.92 -18.09 -9.97
N ILE A 836 17.99 -17.18 -9.67
CA ILE A 836 16.56 -17.29 -10.03
C ILE A 836 16.32 -16.44 -11.28
N TRP A 837 15.79 -17.06 -12.33
CA TRP A 837 15.47 -16.44 -13.60
C TRP A 837 13.96 -16.35 -13.81
N VAL A 838 13.45 -15.14 -14.10
CA VAL A 838 12.00 -14.87 -14.17
C VAL A 838 11.50 -14.61 -15.58
N TYR A 839 10.46 -15.35 -15.96
CA TYR A 839 9.66 -15.24 -17.20
C TYR A 839 10.39 -15.48 -18.53
N ALA A 840 11.22 -14.54 -19.00
CA ALA A 840 11.83 -14.59 -20.33
C ALA A 840 13.33 -14.20 -20.32
N PRO A 841 14.15 -14.80 -19.43
CA PRO A 841 15.53 -14.41 -19.18
C PRO A 841 16.38 -14.48 -20.46
N GLY A 842 16.89 -13.34 -20.93
CA GLY A 842 17.71 -13.26 -22.15
C GLY A 842 16.99 -13.60 -23.46
N TYR A 843 15.65 -13.55 -23.49
CA TYR A 843 14.88 -13.85 -24.71
C TYR A 843 15.07 -12.82 -25.83
N LEU A 844 15.30 -11.55 -25.47
CA LEU A 844 15.51 -10.45 -26.39
C LEU A 844 17.00 -10.11 -26.45
N SER A 845 17.50 -9.77 -27.63
CA SER A 845 18.91 -9.43 -27.83
C SER A 845 19.08 -8.42 -28.98
N PRO A 846 20.27 -7.77 -29.12
CA PRO A 846 20.59 -6.97 -30.30
C PRO A 846 20.50 -7.73 -31.64
N SER A 847 20.58 -9.07 -31.60
CA SER A 847 20.41 -9.97 -32.75
C SER A 847 18.98 -10.49 -32.96
N GLY A 848 18.00 -10.05 -32.16
CA GLY A 848 16.59 -10.46 -32.25
C GLY A 848 16.10 -11.31 -31.07
N ASN A 849 14.88 -11.84 -31.21
CA ASN A 849 14.19 -12.62 -30.18
C ASN A 849 14.50 -14.13 -30.33
N SER A 850 15.12 -14.79 -29.33
CA SER A 850 15.57 -16.19 -29.44
C SER A 850 15.51 -16.96 -28.12
N VAL A 851 15.17 -18.26 -28.18
CA VAL A 851 15.30 -19.18 -27.04
C VAL A 851 16.75 -19.66 -26.82
N GLU A 852 17.60 -19.55 -27.84
CA GLU A 852 19.02 -19.92 -27.73
C GLU A 852 19.78 -18.93 -26.84
N THR A 853 19.47 -17.63 -26.91
CA THR A 853 20.06 -16.63 -26.00
C THR A 853 19.58 -16.81 -24.55
N MET A 854 18.37 -17.37 -24.34
CA MET A 854 17.91 -17.81 -23.01
C MET A 854 18.72 -19.01 -22.50
N ARG A 855 19.01 -20.00 -23.37
CA ARG A 855 19.84 -21.17 -23.06
C ARG A 855 21.27 -20.77 -22.73
N GLU A 856 21.85 -19.87 -23.52
CA GLU A 856 23.18 -19.32 -23.30
C GLU A 856 23.26 -18.53 -21.99
N LEU A 857 22.22 -17.79 -21.59
CA LEU A 857 22.22 -17.06 -20.31
C LEU A 857 22.02 -17.99 -19.10
N THR A 858 21.01 -18.85 -19.14
CA THR A 858 20.48 -19.55 -17.95
C THR A 858 20.91 -21.01 -17.81
N GLY A 859 21.46 -21.61 -18.86
CA GLY A 859 21.71 -23.04 -18.94
C GLY A 859 20.47 -23.90 -19.21
N PHE A 860 19.25 -23.36 -19.28
CA PHE A 860 18.05 -24.13 -19.64
C PHE A 860 17.74 -24.07 -21.14
N THR A 861 17.53 -25.21 -21.78
CA THR A 861 16.84 -25.28 -23.08
C THR A 861 15.34 -25.03 -22.88
N PHE A 862 14.73 -24.21 -23.75
CA PHE A 862 13.32 -23.84 -23.70
C PHE A 862 12.59 -24.14 -25.02
N ARG A 863 11.29 -24.42 -24.94
CA ARG A 863 10.34 -24.31 -26.05
C ARG A 863 9.41 -23.12 -25.83
N LYS A 864 9.32 -22.24 -26.84
CA LYS A 864 8.33 -21.16 -26.89
C LYS A 864 6.94 -21.74 -27.14
N PHE A 865 5.94 -21.29 -26.38
CA PHE A 865 4.53 -21.66 -26.55
C PHE A 865 3.61 -20.45 -26.43
N LYS A 866 2.31 -20.66 -26.66
CA LYS A 866 1.24 -19.69 -26.41
C LYS A 866 0.02 -20.45 -25.87
N THR A 867 -0.67 -19.91 -24.88
CA THR A 867 -1.98 -20.43 -24.44
C THR A 867 -3.13 -19.73 -25.17
N THR A 868 -4.25 -20.42 -25.35
CA THR A 868 -5.51 -19.88 -25.90
C THR A 868 -6.47 -19.40 -24.83
N GLU A 869 -6.23 -19.79 -23.57
CA GLU A 869 -6.97 -19.43 -22.38
C GLU A 869 -6.03 -19.41 -21.16
N ALA A 870 -6.56 -19.11 -19.97
CA ALA A 870 -5.80 -19.17 -18.72
C ALA A 870 -5.76 -20.60 -18.17
N LEU A 871 -4.60 -21.25 -18.27
CA LEU A 871 -4.40 -22.66 -17.87
C LEU A 871 -4.08 -22.79 -16.38
N PRO A 872 -4.51 -23.87 -15.69
CA PRO A 872 -4.19 -24.09 -14.28
C PRO A 872 -2.73 -24.48 -14.05
N LEU A 873 -2.18 -23.97 -12.95
CA LEU A 873 -0.87 -24.32 -12.41
C LEU A 873 -0.97 -25.52 -11.46
N HIS A 874 -0.11 -26.51 -11.66
CA HIS A 874 -0.05 -27.75 -10.89
C HIS A 874 1.36 -27.98 -10.32
N PRO A 875 1.54 -28.08 -9.00
CA PRO A 875 2.82 -28.50 -8.41
C PRO A 875 3.06 -29.99 -8.66
N VAL A 876 4.31 -30.36 -8.98
CA VAL A 876 4.71 -31.76 -9.19
C VAL A 876 4.77 -32.47 -7.84
N LYS A 877 4.08 -33.61 -7.70
CA LYS A 877 3.91 -34.30 -6.39
C LYS A 877 5.22 -34.66 -5.69
N ALA A 878 6.30 -34.87 -6.44
CA ALA A 878 7.62 -35.21 -5.91
C ALA A 878 8.36 -34.04 -5.22
N THR A 879 7.92 -32.78 -5.43
CA THR A 879 8.53 -31.58 -4.80
C THR A 879 7.73 -31.03 -3.61
N THR A 880 6.71 -31.75 -3.14
CA THR A 880 5.96 -31.39 -1.92
C THR A 880 6.80 -31.69 -0.66
N VAL A 881 7.51 -30.67 -0.15
CA VAL A 881 8.48 -30.83 0.95
C VAL A 881 7.82 -31.21 2.29
N GLN A 882 8.43 -32.15 3.01
CA GLN A 882 8.07 -32.56 4.37
C GLN A 882 8.42 -31.49 5.42
N ALA A 883 7.77 -30.32 5.40
CA ALA A 883 8.09 -29.21 6.32
C ALA A 883 6.90 -28.33 6.75
N GLY A 884 5.66 -28.82 6.66
CA GLY A 884 4.46 -28.12 7.18
C GLY A 884 4.00 -26.87 6.40
N GLY A 885 4.87 -26.24 5.63
CA GLY A 885 4.55 -25.08 4.79
C GLY A 885 3.62 -25.44 3.62
N ARG A 886 2.51 -24.70 3.47
CA ARG A 886 1.59 -24.84 2.33
C ARG A 886 2.16 -24.16 1.09
N PHE A 887 2.87 -24.89 0.25
CA PHE A 887 3.23 -24.47 -1.13
C PHE A 887 1.98 -24.46 -2.05
N SER A 888 1.04 -23.57 -1.76
CA SER A 888 -0.32 -23.56 -2.32
C SER A 888 -0.42 -22.81 -3.65
N LEU A 889 0.42 -23.17 -4.63
CA LEU A 889 0.33 -22.65 -5.99
C LEU A 889 -0.80 -23.29 -6.83
N SER A 890 -1.41 -24.36 -6.34
CA SER A 890 -2.49 -25.10 -6.99
C SER A 890 -3.71 -24.22 -7.29
N GLY A 891 -4.23 -24.29 -8.51
CA GLY A 891 -5.51 -23.68 -8.90
C GLY A 891 -5.41 -22.25 -9.44
N ARG A 892 -4.30 -21.53 -9.22
CA ARG A 892 -4.03 -20.28 -9.94
C ARG A 892 -3.95 -20.55 -11.44
N LYS A 893 -4.55 -19.68 -12.25
CA LYS A 893 -4.57 -19.78 -13.71
C LYS A 893 -3.72 -18.68 -14.36
N TYR A 894 -3.00 -19.02 -15.42
CA TYR A 894 -2.14 -18.07 -16.16
C TYR A 894 -2.33 -18.18 -17.67
N GLU A 895 -2.36 -17.04 -18.36
CA GLU A 895 -2.32 -16.96 -19.82
C GLU A 895 -0.95 -16.43 -20.28
N PHE A 896 -0.35 -17.08 -21.29
CA PHE A 896 0.97 -16.73 -21.80
C PHE A 896 1.01 -16.57 -23.31
N ASN A 897 1.64 -15.47 -23.74
CA ASN A 897 1.86 -15.11 -25.14
C ASN A 897 3.04 -14.13 -25.23
N PRO A 898 4.28 -14.60 -25.50
CA PRO A 898 4.70 -16.00 -25.40
C PRO A 898 4.73 -16.51 -23.95
N GLY A 899 4.81 -17.83 -23.83
CA GLY A 899 5.31 -18.57 -22.67
C GLY A 899 6.55 -19.39 -23.06
N PHE A 900 7.32 -19.83 -22.08
CA PHE A 900 8.55 -20.60 -22.27
C PHE A 900 8.55 -21.81 -21.33
N ALA A 901 8.46 -22.99 -21.92
CA ALA A 901 8.46 -24.27 -21.22
C ALA A 901 9.88 -24.83 -21.19
N VAL A 902 10.31 -25.42 -20.08
CA VAL A 902 11.64 -26.03 -19.95
C VAL A 902 11.67 -27.38 -20.67
N SER A 903 12.65 -27.57 -21.53
CA SER A 903 12.89 -28.81 -22.31
C SER A 903 14.27 -29.43 -22.04
N SER A 904 14.89 -29.09 -20.91
CA SER A 904 16.17 -29.66 -20.46
C SER A 904 15.93 -31.02 -19.80
N PRO A 905 16.52 -32.13 -20.28
CA PRO A 905 16.18 -33.48 -19.82
C PRO A 905 16.67 -33.82 -18.40
N ASP A 906 17.61 -33.03 -17.89
CA ASP A 906 18.22 -33.12 -16.56
C ASP A 906 17.71 -32.03 -15.58
N ALA A 907 16.72 -31.23 -15.99
CA ALA A 907 16.10 -30.25 -15.10
C ALA A 907 15.06 -30.91 -14.18
N LYS A 908 15.18 -30.65 -12.88
CA LYS A 908 14.17 -31.02 -11.88
C LYS A 908 12.99 -30.06 -11.99
N ILE A 909 11.83 -30.57 -12.36
CA ILE A 909 10.59 -29.79 -12.49
C ILE A 909 9.87 -29.70 -11.14
N TRP A 910 9.42 -28.50 -10.79
CA TRP A 910 8.68 -28.19 -9.56
C TRP A 910 7.18 -27.94 -9.82
N ALA A 911 6.84 -27.33 -10.96
CA ALA A 911 5.45 -27.06 -11.34
C ALA A 911 5.24 -26.99 -12.86
N GLU A 912 4.03 -27.36 -13.28
CA GLU A 912 3.57 -27.42 -14.66
C GLU A 912 2.33 -26.55 -14.88
N LEU A 913 2.21 -25.94 -16.06
CA LEU A 913 1.07 -25.11 -16.47
C LEU A 913 0.35 -25.82 -17.62
N GLY A 914 -0.78 -26.46 -17.33
CA GLY A 914 -1.49 -27.29 -18.33
C GLY A 914 -0.62 -28.40 -18.96
N GLY A 915 0.37 -28.92 -18.22
CA GLY A 915 1.34 -29.92 -18.69
C GLY A 915 2.66 -29.36 -19.26
N GLU A 916 2.80 -28.04 -19.38
CA GLU A 916 4.07 -27.41 -19.77
C GLU A 916 4.98 -27.21 -18.53
N PRO A 917 6.24 -27.68 -18.50
CA PRO A 917 7.15 -27.44 -17.38
C PRO A 917 7.53 -25.96 -17.24
N VAL A 918 7.10 -25.31 -16.15
CA VAL A 918 7.20 -23.84 -15.99
C VAL A 918 7.97 -23.36 -14.75
N VAL A 919 8.20 -24.21 -13.76
CA VAL A 919 9.12 -23.94 -12.65
C VAL A 919 10.11 -25.08 -12.56
N ALA A 920 11.41 -24.78 -12.60
CA ALA A 920 12.47 -25.78 -12.75
C ALA A 920 13.77 -25.39 -12.03
N GLU A 921 14.63 -26.39 -11.84
CA GLU A 921 15.95 -26.30 -11.19
C GLU A 921 16.96 -27.15 -11.96
N ARG A 922 18.19 -26.64 -12.16
CA ARG A 922 19.30 -27.33 -12.83
C ARG A 922 20.64 -26.85 -12.28
N GLU A 923 21.59 -27.77 -12.08
CA GLU A 923 22.99 -27.39 -11.83
C GLU A 923 23.69 -26.96 -13.12
N THR A 924 24.53 -25.94 -13.05
CA THR A 924 25.28 -25.42 -14.22
C THR A 924 26.76 -25.21 -13.87
N PRO A 925 27.66 -25.05 -14.86
CA PRO A 925 29.08 -24.77 -14.59
C PRO A 925 29.32 -23.50 -13.76
N SER A 926 28.39 -22.54 -13.76
CA SER A 926 28.50 -21.26 -13.05
C SER A 926 27.77 -21.23 -11.69
N GLY A 927 27.11 -22.32 -11.30
CA GLY A 927 26.24 -22.38 -10.12
C GLY A 927 24.86 -22.96 -10.40
N ARG A 928 23.99 -22.95 -9.39
CA ARG A 928 22.65 -23.57 -9.44
C ARG A 928 21.61 -22.61 -10.04
N SER A 929 21.04 -22.97 -11.19
CA SER A 929 20.00 -22.16 -11.84
C SER A 929 18.60 -22.66 -11.50
N PHE A 930 17.74 -21.74 -11.11
CA PHE A 930 16.32 -21.91 -10.90
C PHE A 930 15.57 -21.04 -11.91
N TYR A 931 14.48 -21.55 -12.49
CA TYR A 931 13.65 -20.82 -13.45
C TYR A 931 12.20 -20.83 -13.00
N SER A 932 11.51 -19.71 -13.21
CA SER A 932 10.06 -19.59 -13.04
C SER A 932 9.45 -18.74 -14.15
N LEU A 933 8.56 -19.33 -14.94
CA LEU A 933 7.69 -18.58 -15.86
C LEU A 933 6.68 -17.72 -15.09
N ILE A 934 6.26 -18.18 -13.92
CA ILE A 934 5.25 -17.53 -13.07
C ILE A 934 5.88 -16.52 -12.09
N PRO A 935 5.10 -15.56 -11.55
CA PRO A 935 5.57 -14.67 -10.49
C PRO A 935 6.02 -15.45 -9.26
N LEU A 936 7.06 -14.97 -8.58
CA LEU A 936 7.60 -15.64 -7.41
C LEU A 936 6.69 -15.43 -6.20
N SER A 937 6.71 -16.36 -5.24
CA SER A 937 6.06 -16.20 -3.92
C SER A 937 7.08 -16.31 -2.79
N ALA A 938 6.74 -15.76 -1.62
CA ALA A 938 7.58 -15.76 -0.44
C ALA A 938 7.97 -17.18 0.00
N GLU A 939 7.07 -18.16 -0.11
CA GLU A 939 7.33 -19.56 0.26
C GLU A 939 8.35 -20.20 -0.68
N TRP A 940 8.22 -19.99 -2.01
CA TRP A 940 9.16 -20.59 -2.96
C TRP A 940 10.58 -20.06 -2.78
N ILE A 941 10.71 -18.73 -2.65
CA ILE A 941 12.01 -18.10 -2.39
C ILE A 941 12.59 -18.60 -1.06
N ARG A 942 11.75 -18.83 -0.04
CA ARG A 942 12.18 -19.42 1.24
C ARG A 942 12.70 -20.85 1.10
N GLU A 943 12.10 -21.70 0.27
CA GLU A 943 12.66 -23.03 -0.02
C GLU A 943 14.01 -22.94 -0.75
N VAL A 944 14.16 -22.01 -1.70
CA VAL A 944 15.47 -21.74 -2.34
C VAL A 944 16.49 -21.24 -1.31
N CYS A 945 16.09 -20.39 -0.36
CA CYS A 945 16.96 -19.94 0.73
C CYS A 945 17.44 -21.09 1.60
N ARG A 946 16.54 -22.02 2.00
CA ARG A 946 16.94 -23.25 2.73
C ARG A 946 17.87 -24.11 1.90
N ALA A 947 17.57 -24.32 0.62
CA ALA A 947 18.39 -25.11 -0.31
C ALA A 947 19.79 -24.52 -0.56
N MET A 948 19.96 -23.20 -0.39
CA MET A 948 21.22 -22.47 -0.52
C MET A 948 21.88 -22.10 0.81
N LYS A 949 21.34 -22.59 1.95
CA LYS A 949 21.81 -22.28 3.32
C LYS A 949 21.92 -20.77 3.58
N ILE A 950 20.91 -20.02 3.16
CA ILE A 950 20.73 -18.60 3.47
C ILE A 950 20.03 -18.46 4.83
N HIS A 951 20.49 -17.53 5.67
CA HIS A 951 19.90 -17.33 7.00
C HIS A 951 18.46 -16.80 6.91
N LEU A 952 17.52 -17.52 7.55
CA LEU A 952 16.13 -17.11 7.68
C LEU A 952 15.89 -16.62 9.11
N TYR A 953 15.59 -15.34 9.25
CA TYR A 953 15.29 -14.73 10.54
C TYR A 953 13.88 -15.08 11.05
N CYS A 954 12.92 -15.29 10.15
CA CYS A 954 11.55 -15.70 10.49
C CYS A 954 10.91 -16.42 9.30
N ASP A 955 9.85 -17.20 9.49
CA ASP A 955 9.10 -17.84 8.39
C ASP A 955 7.58 -17.67 8.47
N SER A 956 7.09 -16.80 9.36
CA SER A 956 5.67 -16.47 9.55
C SER A 956 5.00 -15.76 8.35
N GLY A 957 5.77 -15.17 7.43
CA GLY A 957 5.23 -14.32 6.37
C GLY A 957 4.88 -12.88 6.79
N ASP A 958 5.33 -12.45 7.98
CA ASP A 958 5.34 -11.04 8.37
C ASP A 958 6.40 -10.26 7.56
N VAL A 959 6.29 -8.93 7.54
CA VAL A 959 7.26 -8.06 6.85
C VAL A 959 8.53 -7.98 7.68
N LEU A 960 9.64 -8.50 7.14
CA LEU A 960 10.95 -8.49 7.80
C LEU A 960 11.97 -7.66 7.01
N GLN A 961 12.74 -6.87 7.74
CA GLN A 961 13.96 -6.23 7.24
C GLN A 961 15.08 -6.42 8.27
N ALA A 962 16.32 -6.61 7.82
CA ALA A 962 17.48 -6.69 8.70
C ALA A 962 18.77 -6.20 8.01
N ASN A 963 19.67 -5.61 8.78
CA ASN A 963 21.07 -5.37 8.44
C ASN A 963 21.98 -5.90 9.56
N ARG A 964 23.28 -5.59 9.56
CA ARG A 964 24.25 -6.11 10.53
C ARG A 964 23.86 -5.89 12.00
N ASN A 965 23.31 -4.72 12.32
CA ASN A 965 23.08 -4.26 13.69
C ASN A 965 21.61 -3.86 13.96
N PHE A 966 20.71 -3.99 12.99
CA PHE A 966 19.30 -3.62 13.14
C PHE A 966 18.38 -4.65 12.49
N LEU A 967 17.27 -4.97 13.16
CA LEU A 967 16.19 -5.83 12.66
C LEU A 967 14.83 -5.19 12.93
N MET A 968 13.91 -5.31 11.98
CA MET A 968 12.52 -4.90 12.14
C MET A 968 11.60 -6.04 11.71
N LEU A 969 10.57 -6.29 12.53
CA LEU A 969 9.43 -7.12 12.17
C LEU A 969 8.17 -6.26 12.22
N HIS A 970 7.38 -6.28 11.15
CA HIS A 970 6.07 -5.62 11.07
C HIS A 970 5.00 -6.66 10.71
N ALA A 971 4.04 -6.86 11.61
CA ALA A 971 3.18 -8.02 11.63
C ALA A 971 2.08 -7.94 10.55
N THR A 972 2.03 -8.91 9.64
CA THR A 972 0.93 -9.11 8.67
C THR A 972 -0.22 -9.92 9.28
N SER A 973 0.04 -10.58 10.41
CA SER A 973 -0.90 -11.45 11.14
C SER A 973 -0.66 -11.34 12.65
N ALA A 974 -1.69 -11.60 13.46
CA ALA A 974 -1.52 -11.68 14.91
C ALA A 974 -0.87 -13.01 15.36
N GLY A 975 -0.34 -13.07 16.57
CA GLY A 975 0.16 -14.27 17.22
C GLY A 975 1.64 -14.19 17.63
N THR A 976 2.11 -15.25 18.30
CA THR A 976 3.49 -15.38 18.75
C THR A 976 4.47 -15.47 17.56
N LYS A 977 5.41 -14.54 17.48
CA LYS A 977 6.45 -14.48 16.46
C LYS A 977 7.78 -14.95 17.05
N ARG A 978 8.49 -15.80 16.31
CA ARG A 978 9.84 -16.26 16.64
C ARG A 978 10.83 -15.71 15.63
N ILE A 979 11.85 -14.99 16.12
CA ILE A 979 12.92 -14.42 15.31
C ILE A 979 14.22 -15.14 15.66
N ILE A 980 14.94 -15.66 14.67
CA ILE A 980 16.23 -16.36 14.81
C ILE A 980 17.34 -15.43 14.34
N LEU A 981 18.33 -15.19 15.21
CA LEU A 981 19.47 -14.32 14.95
C LEU A 981 20.64 -15.13 14.35
N PRO A 982 21.52 -14.51 13.55
CA PRO A 982 22.66 -15.21 12.91
C PRO A 982 23.79 -15.54 13.91
N SER A 983 23.75 -14.95 15.10
CA SER A 983 24.73 -15.06 16.17
C SER A 983 24.04 -14.80 17.52
N ARG A 984 24.63 -15.26 18.63
CA ARG A 984 24.22 -14.81 19.97
C ARG A 984 24.70 -13.38 20.18
N CYS A 985 23.80 -12.48 20.53
CA CYS A 985 24.10 -11.08 20.79
C CYS A 985 23.19 -10.51 21.90
N ASP A 986 23.48 -9.29 22.34
CA ASP A 986 22.58 -8.57 23.23
C ASP A 986 21.61 -7.74 22.38
N VAL A 987 20.34 -7.70 22.73
CA VAL A 987 19.25 -7.18 21.88
C VAL A 987 18.52 -6.06 22.60
N ARG A 988 18.51 -4.85 22.02
CA ARG A 988 17.79 -3.69 22.56
C ARG A 988 16.57 -3.37 21.71
N ASN A 989 15.38 -3.36 22.30
CA ASN A 989 14.18 -2.82 21.65
C ASN A 989 14.28 -1.28 21.60
N LEU A 990 14.15 -0.69 20.41
CA LEU A 990 14.27 0.76 20.24
C LEU A 990 12.98 1.53 20.57
N ILE A 991 11.86 0.83 20.69
CA ILE A 991 10.55 1.45 20.99
C ILE A 991 10.36 1.69 22.49
N ASP A 992 10.72 0.73 23.35
CA ASP A 992 10.60 0.83 24.82
C ASP A 992 11.93 0.89 25.58
N GLY A 993 13.06 0.66 24.90
CA GLY A 993 14.40 0.69 25.49
C GLY A 993 14.80 -0.59 26.24
N SER A 994 13.96 -1.63 26.28
CA SER A 994 14.26 -2.89 26.96
C SER A 994 15.45 -3.62 26.34
N LEU A 995 16.21 -4.34 27.18
CA LEU A 995 17.40 -5.10 26.80
C LEU A 995 17.21 -6.59 27.13
N ILE A 996 17.55 -7.46 26.17
CA ILE A 996 17.58 -8.92 26.32
C ILE A 996 19.02 -9.37 26.07
N ALA A 997 19.70 -9.86 27.09
CA ALA A 997 21.11 -10.25 26.99
C ALA A 997 21.29 -11.70 26.52
N ASP A 998 22.35 -11.94 25.74
CA ASP A 998 22.84 -13.23 25.25
C ASP A 998 21.77 -14.14 24.62
N VAL A 999 21.14 -13.67 23.54
CA VAL A 999 20.12 -14.44 22.80
C VAL A 999 20.51 -14.68 21.34
N ASP A 1000 20.15 -15.88 20.85
CA ASP A 1000 20.08 -16.23 19.43
C ASP A 1000 18.63 -16.28 18.91
N THR A 1001 17.64 -16.17 19.80
CA THR A 1001 16.22 -16.31 19.50
C THR A 1001 15.43 -15.27 20.29
N ILE A 1002 14.56 -14.51 19.61
CA ILE A 1002 13.59 -13.61 20.23
C ILE A 1002 12.19 -14.20 20.03
N THR A 1003 11.37 -14.22 21.07
CA THR A 1003 9.95 -14.60 21.00
C THR A 1003 9.10 -13.41 21.46
N VAL A 1004 8.15 -12.96 20.64
CA VAL A 1004 7.32 -11.78 20.92
C VAL A 1004 5.89 -11.98 20.44
N GLU A 1005 4.91 -11.60 21.26
CA GLU A 1005 3.48 -11.64 20.91
C GLU A 1005 3.09 -10.33 20.22
N LEU A 1006 2.58 -10.39 18.99
CA LEU A 1006 2.20 -9.21 18.20
C LEU A 1006 0.75 -9.30 17.70
N ALA A 1007 0.05 -8.17 17.66
CA ALA A 1007 -1.21 -8.07 16.90
C ALA A 1007 -0.93 -7.76 15.42
N SER A 1008 -1.93 -8.01 14.56
CA SER A 1008 -1.89 -7.63 13.15
C SER A 1008 -1.66 -6.11 13.02
N GLY A 1009 -0.62 -5.71 12.28
CA GLY A 1009 -0.19 -4.33 12.08
C GLY A 1009 0.77 -3.76 13.14
N ASP A 1010 1.20 -4.52 14.14
CA ASP A 1010 2.20 -4.07 15.11
C ASP A 1010 3.64 -4.08 14.55
N THR A 1011 4.52 -3.27 15.14
CA THR A 1011 5.94 -3.15 14.76
C THR A 1011 6.84 -3.35 15.96
N VAL A 1012 7.94 -4.09 15.78
CA VAL A 1012 9.09 -4.10 16.69
C VAL A 1012 10.37 -3.79 15.92
N ILE A 1013 11.30 -3.08 16.57
CA ILE A 1013 12.61 -2.72 16.02
C ILE A 1013 13.66 -3.03 17.08
N TYR A 1014 14.66 -3.81 16.70
CA TYR A 1014 15.73 -4.25 17.57
C TYR A 1014 17.08 -3.76 17.05
N GLN A 1015 17.90 -3.21 17.94
CA GLN A 1015 19.35 -3.10 17.74
C GLN A 1015 19.99 -4.41 18.21
N LEU A 1016 20.80 -5.01 17.33
CA LEU A 1016 21.58 -6.22 17.58
C LEU A 1016 22.99 -5.79 17.99
N ILE A 1017 23.27 -5.81 19.29
CA ILE A 1017 24.54 -5.41 19.88
C ILE A 1017 25.46 -6.64 19.86
N GLN A 1018 26.21 -6.76 18.77
CA GLN A 1018 27.21 -7.82 18.59
C GLN A 1018 28.25 -7.74 19.71
N LYS A 1019 28.57 -8.87 20.34
CA LYS A 1019 29.68 -8.96 21.28
C LYS A 1019 30.98 -8.94 20.49
N GLU A 1020 31.94 -8.12 20.94
CA GLU A 1020 33.27 -8.11 20.33
C GLU A 1020 33.91 -9.49 20.48
N ILE A 1021 34.38 -10.04 19.35
CA ILE A 1021 35.17 -11.27 19.35
C ILE A 1021 36.60 -10.85 19.74
N GLN A 1022 37.00 -11.22 20.96
CA GLN A 1022 38.38 -11.10 21.46
C GLN A 1022 39.31 -12.12 20.78
#